data_AF-A0A974ARD0-F1
#
_entry.id   AF-A0A974ARD0-F1
#
_cell.length_a   1.000
_cell.length_b   1.000
_cell.length_c   1.000
_cell.angle_alpha   90.00
_cell.angle_beta   90.00
_cell.angle_gamma   90.00
#
_symmetry.space_group_name_H-M   'P 1'
#
loop_
_entity.id
_entity.type
_entity.pdbx_description
1 polymer ?
#
loop_
_entity_poly.entity_id
_entity_poly.type
_entity_poly.pdbx_seq_one_letter_code
_entity_poly.pdbx_strand_id
1 'polypeptide(L)'
;MRKNLVGLGFSAIALAIISACGGGGGAGGSTDSAPQTRTLSVPVVLSDASSAEDWATIGAKVLALTLNKSDGTTVSVNLGTALPLAVNFVQLDQIGELFQNLQLTPGDVYTGSTLTLSGNPGDISLIVSADPGAGFPLAAGTVVPPSNIQIQGASGTTGSKTITVNTTFEKPFTVPSTAGSAINLDIDLSHPAFIVEHIPQAGGNPIWAVNFRNGPVKRKTVDDVTAQVLRHLYGAVTSVSTDNSSLTLDRQMPTMPVVTPETAVDTHLPVNVLADTVNKTLFYDLDAKKNSQIADFSSVSGALAAGKFVRVAARYQQNGTLVATRIWASSTFNNVWLSPEGHILHVNKASNQIVVADENGKPVTMAIDANTQFFFRAPANALADVTPIGSGTAFLQANNLARGFKVHAQVVDPLATPMVASTIDIETAAFQGAIGSVTNNGFIYTNTFNTAGDNYAQNMAFVDPTTANGKDSSGNAITGFKYWDFAYPTLVTSGASAITNFTTTTATPVSFGNKSFSAQGVSYALWGNKANTNGWAAPWVVMKPLQLPRATVSTAFASPANQFKIGIPSGNANVTVNVNTSSGSATLAYQVDKASGVVTLTQQDLTSANGLAALTSGLAAGAQVTVSGVPQTDGSIRAYVLTYYTGDQPK
;
A
#
# COMPACT_ATOMS: atom_id res chain seq x y z
N MET A 1 -64.78 -5.72 16.34
CA MET A 1 -64.71 -6.12 17.75
C MET A 1 -63.25 -6.15 18.20
N ARG A 2 -62.92 -5.30 19.18
CA ARG A 2 -61.79 -5.28 20.14
C ARG A 2 -60.32 -5.53 19.70
N LYS A 3 -59.61 -4.41 19.47
CA LYS A 3 -58.42 -3.86 20.19
C LYS A 3 -57.29 -4.76 20.77
N ASN A 4 -56.05 -4.36 20.41
CA ASN A 4 -54.84 -4.06 21.24
C ASN A 4 -53.60 -5.00 21.28
N LEU A 5 -52.46 -4.38 20.91
CA LEU A 5 -51.11 -4.29 21.51
C LEU A 5 -50.22 -5.52 21.87
N VAL A 6 -48.99 -5.46 21.33
CA VAL A 6 -47.61 -5.62 21.93
C VAL A 6 -47.15 -6.96 22.51
N GLY A 7 -45.95 -7.37 22.07
CA GLY A 7 -45.01 -8.29 22.75
C GLY A 7 -43.92 -8.79 21.79
N LEU A 8 -42.76 -8.13 21.65
CA LEU A 8 -41.50 -8.40 22.38
C LEU A 8 -41.10 -9.89 22.41
N GLY A 9 -39.99 -10.21 21.72
CA GLY A 9 -39.34 -11.51 21.73
C GLY A 9 -37.92 -11.42 21.17
N PHE A 10 -37.03 -10.68 21.84
CA PHE A 10 -35.58 -10.83 21.65
C PHE A 10 -35.14 -12.14 22.31
N SER A 11 -34.58 -13.05 21.52
CA SER A 11 -33.98 -14.28 22.02
C SER A 11 -32.61 -13.97 22.64
N ALA A 12 -32.42 -14.42 23.87
CA ALA A 12 -31.22 -14.20 24.68
C ALA A 12 -30.01 -14.96 24.10
N ILE A 13 -28.91 -14.24 23.86
CA ILE A 13 -27.59 -14.83 23.64
C ILE A 13 -27.01 -15.16 25.02
N ALA A 14 -26.78 -16.45 25.28
CA ALA A 14 -26.15 -16.94 26.48
C ALA A 14 -24.68 -16.53 26.53
N LEU A 15 -24.26 -15.86 27.62
CA LEU A 15 -22.85 -15.67 27.94
C LEU A 15 -22.24 -17.01 28.38
N ALA A 16 -21.24 -17.49 27.64
CA ALA A 16 -20.34 -18.53 28.12
C ALA A 16 -19.19 -17.86 28.90
N ILE A 17 -19.17 -18.05 30.22
CA ILE A 17 -18.08 -17.66 31.12
C ILE A 17 -17.04 -18.78 31.07
N ILE A 18 -15.80 -18.44 30.73
CA ILE A 18 -14.66 -19.37 30.79
C ILE A 18 -14.29 -19.58 32.27
N SER A 19 -14.50 -20.81 32.75
CA SER A 19 -14.03 -21.30 34.05
C SER A 19 -12.60 -21.83 33.90
N ALA A 20 -11.64 -21.19 34.56
CA ALA A 20 -10.32 -21.78 34.83
C ALA A 20 -10.38 -22.62 36.12
N CYS A 21 -9.85 -23.83 36.08
CA CYS A 21 -9.90 -24.84 37.13
C CYS A 21 -8.78 -24.63 38.18
N GLY A 22 -9.07 -24.89 39.47
CA GLY A 22 -8.07 -24.98 40.52
C GLY A 22 -8.67 -24.90 41.93
N GLY A 23 -9.06 -26.06 42.49
CA GLY A 23 -9.56 -26.17 43.86
C GLY A 23 -8.45 -26.22 44.92
N GLY A 24 -8.76 -25.70 46.12
CA GLY A 24 -7.96 -25.84 47.33
C GLY A 24 -8.46 -24.89 48.42
N GLY A 25 -9.22 -25.40 49.40
CA GLY A 25 -9.84 -24.61 50.45
C GLY A 25 -8.86 -24.12 51.54
N GLY A 26 -9.19 -22.98 52.15
CA GLY A 26 -8.53 -22.43 53.33
C GLY A 26 -8.96 -20.98 53.56
N ALA A 27 -9.75 -20.74 54.61
CA ALA A 27 -10.33 -19.45 54.93
C ALA A 27 -9.30 -18.47 55.52
N GLY A 28 -9.37 -17.20 55.08
CA GLY A 28 -9.12 -16.01 55.90
C GLY A 28 -7.71 -15.42 55.86
N GLY A 29 -7.50 -14.37 55.07
CA GLY A 29 -6.36 -13.46 55.19
C GLY A 29 -6.26 -12.48 54.03
N SER A 30 -6.59 -11.22 54.28
CA SER A 30 -6.46 -10.11 53.32
C SER A 30 -5.02 -9.91 52.88
N THR A 31 -4.76 -9.95 51.57
CA THR A 31 -3.62 -9.27 50.95
C THR A 31 -4.13 -8.52 49.72
N ASP A 32 -4.08 -7.20 49.80
CA ASP A 32 -4.33 -6.25 48.71
C ASP A 32 -3.42 -6.60 47.52
N SER A 33 -3.95 -7.33 46.54
CA SER A 33 -3.28 -7.52 45.26
C SER A 33 -3.44 -6.22 44.47
N ALA A 34 -2.31 -5.53 44.23
CA ALA A 34 -2.24 -4.37 43.34
C ALA A 34 -2.99 -4.66 42.03
N PRO A 35 -3.75 -3.68 41.48
CA PRO A 35 -4.53 -3.91 40.27
C PRO A 35 -3.59 -4.33 39.15
N GLN A 36 -3.77 -5.54 38.62
CA GLN A 36 -3.06 -5.98 37.43
C GLN A 36 -3.37 -4.97 36.32
N THR A 37 -2.35 -4.22 35.90
CA THR A 37 -2.45 -3.34 34.74
C THR A 37 -2.73 -4.21 33.53
N ARG A 38 -3.98 -4.23 33.08
CA ARG A 38 -4.40 -4.99 31.90
C ARG A 38 -3.70 -4.38 30.69
N THR A 39 -2.76 -5.08 30.06
CA THR A 39 -2.19 -4.67 28.76
C THR A 39 -3.06 -5.17 27.61
N LEU A 40 -3.04 -4.44 26.51
CA LEU A 40 -3.74 -4.78 25.29
C LEU A 40 -2.74 -5.01 24.17
N SER A 41 -2.93 -6.11 23.43
CA SER A 41 -2.18 -6.37 22.20
C SER A 41 -2.67 -5.44 21.08
N VAL A 42 -1.79 -4.56 20.60
CA VAL A 42 -2.03 -3.63 19.50
C VAL A 42 -1.07 -3.96 18.36
N PRO A 43 -1.56 -4.43 17.20
CA PRO A 43 -0.70 -4.67 16.05
C PRO A 43 -0.16 -3.34 15.51
N VAL A 44 1.14 -3.32 15.26
CA VAL A 44 1.84 -2.24 14.55
C VAL A 44 2.22 -2.74 13.17
N VAL A 45 1.63 -2.10 12.17
CA VAL A 45 1.68 -2.53 10.78
C VAL A 45 2.32 -1.42 9.94
N LEU A 46 3.16 -1.80 8.99
CA LEU A 46 3.61 -0.92 7.93
C LEU A 46 2.89 -1.30 6.63
N SER A 47 2.24 -0.34 6.00
CA SER A 47 1.66 -0.50 4.67
C SER A 47 2.19 0.55 3.71
N ASP A 48 1.80 0.41 2.46
CA ASP A 48 1.88 1.47 1.46
C ASP A 48 0.62 1.34 0.59
N ALA A 49 0.44 2.28 -0.32
CA ALA A 49 -0.41 2.04 -1.47
C ALA A 49 0.28 2.60 -2.72
N SER A 50 1.30 1.91 -3.21
CA SER A 50 2.00 2.34 -4.42
C SER A 50 1.31 1.87 -5.68
N SER A 51 1.58 2.64 -6.72
CA SER A 51 1.46 2.24 -8.11
C SER A 51 2.79 2.41 -8.81
N ALA A 52 3.88 1.94 -8.20
CA ALA A 52 5.20 2.10 -8.77
C ALA A 52 5.36 1.13 -9.95
N GLU A 53 4.77 1.47 -11.10
CA GLU A 53 4.89 0.70 -12.34
C GLU A 53 6.36 0.50 -12.75
N ASP A 54 7.21 1.46 -12.39
CA ASP A 54 8.62 1.53 -12.75
C ASP A 54 9.56 0.74 -11.83
N TRP A 55 9.15 0.43 -10.61
CA TRP A 55 10.03 -0.17 -9.60
C TRP A 55 9.54 -1.55 -9.18
N ALA A 56 10.39 -2.56 -9.36
CA ALA A 56 10.24 -3.89 -8.78
C ALA A 56 10.59 -3.87 -7.28
N THR A 57 11.53 -3.02 -6.89
CA THR A 57 11.95 -2.88 -5.49
C THR A 57 12.30 -1.44 -5.17
N ILE A 58 11.70 -0.97 -4.08
CA ILE A 58 12.16 0.19 -3.32
C ILE A 58 12.43 -0.35 -1.92
N GLY A 59 13.68 -0.78 -1.72
CA GLY A 59 14.14 -1.44 -0.51
C GLY A 59 14.83 -0.46 0.43
N ALA A 60 14.49 -0.49 1.71
CA ALA A 60 15.27 0.19 2.75
C ALA A 60 15.44 -0.69 3.98
N LYS A 61 16.59 -0.53 4.66
CA LYS A 61 16.84 -1.15 5.96
C LYS A 61 16.24 -0.31 7.08
N VAL A 62 15.24 -0.86 7.77
CA VAL A 62 14.65 -0.31 8.99
C VAL A 62 15.54 -0.66 10.18
N LEU A 63 15.94 0.37 10.94
CA LEU A 63 16.82 0.26 12.11
C LEU A 63 16.05 0.27 13.42
N ALA A 64 15.01 1.11 13.51
CA ALA A 64 14.20 1.24 14.71
C ALA A 64 12.83 1.84 14.38
N LEU A 65 11.85 1.57 15.24
CA LEU A 65 10.56 2.23 15.25
C LEU A 65 10.17 2.54 16.70
N THR A 66 9.72 3.77 16.95
CA THR A 66 9.17 4.18 18.24
C THR A 66 7.79 4.82 18.09
N LEU A 67 6.91 4.60 19.05
CA LEU A 67 5.67 5.36 19.22
C LEU A 67 5.91 6.51 20.19
N ASN A 68 5.40 7.69 19.85
CA ASN A 68 5.62 8.92 20.62
C ASN A 68 4.39 9.18 21.50
N LYS A 69 4.57 9.20 22.83
CA LYS A 69 3.51 9.47 23.80
C LYS A 69 3.27 10.97 23.95
N SER A 70 2.04 11.35 24.32
CA SER A 70 1.68 12.75 24.58
C SER A 70 2.41 13.36 25.77
N ASP A 71 2.96 12.55 26.69
CA ASP A 71 3.75 12.99 27.84
C ASP A 71 5.24 13.25 27.50
N GLY A 72 5.63 13.06 26.24
CA GLY A 72 7.00 13.25 25.75
C GLY A 72 7.89 12.00 25.84
N THR A 73 7.40 10.89 26.42
CA THR A 73 8.12 9.61 26.43
C THR A 73 7.88 8.82 25.14
N THR A 74 8.66 7.75 24.92
CA THR A 74 8.54 6.88 23.73
C THR A 74 8.45 5.41 24.11
N VAL A 75 7.80 4.64 23.24
CA VAL A 75 7.74 3.17 23.34
C VAL A 75 8.41 2.58 22.11
N SER A 76 9.45 1.77 22.31
CA SER A 76 10.13 1.08 21.20
C SER A 76 9.30 -0.10 20.71
N VAL A 77 9.23 -0.25 19.39
CA VAL A 77 8.66 -1.42 18.73
C VAL A 77 9.81 -2.38 18.43
N ASN A 78 9.77 -3.59 18.97
CA ASN A 78 10.80 -4.59 18.73
C ASN A 78 10.64 -5.15 17.31
N LEU A 79 11.66 -4.98 16.48
CA LEU A 79 11.69 -5.46 15.09
C LEU A 79 12.18 -6.93 14.98
N GLY A 80 12.43 -7.59 16.12
CA GLY A 80 12.83 -8.99 16.22
C GLY A 80 14.34 -9.24 16.00
N THR A 81 14.98 -8.50 15.10
CA THR A 81 16.37 -8.75 14.70
C THR A 81 17.36 -7.73 15.27
N ALA A 82 18.59 -8.18 15.55
CA ALA A 82 19.73 -7.29 15.74
C ALA A 82 20.25 -6.72 14.39
N LEU A 83 19.89 -7.36 13.28
CA LEU A 83 20.20 -6.92 11.92
C LEU A 83 19.10 -5.99 11.41
N PRO A 84 19.41 -4.92 10.67
CA PRO A 84 18.37 -4.06 10.10
C PRO A 84 17.43 -4.82 9.15
N LEU A 85 16.13 -4.56 9.28
CA LEU A 85 15.09 -5.22 8.49
C LEU A 85 15.01 -4.59 7.09
N ALA A 86 15.35 -5.34 6.05
CA ALA A 86 15.16 -4.89 4.67
C ALA A 86 13.69 -5.05 4.26
N VAL A 87 13.03 -3.94 3.98
CA VAL A 87 11.62 -3.91 3.56
C VAL A 87 11.55 -3.43 2.12
N ASN A 88 10.99 -4.25 1.23
CA ASN A 88 10.55 -3.78 -0.09
C ASN A 88 9.19 -3.11 0.05
N PHE A 89 9.17 -1.78 -0.04
CA PHE A 89 7.94 -1.00 0.14
C PHE A 89 6.94 -1.20 -1.01
N VAL A 90 7.40 -1.54 -2.23
CA VAL A 90 6.50 -1.78 -3.39
C VAL A 90 5.51 -2.90 -3.11
N GLN A 91 5.93 -3.91 -2.34
CA GLN A 91 5.11 -5.07 -2.01
C GLN A 91 4.07 -4.80 -0.91
N LEU A 92 4.10 -3.63 -0.27
CA LEU A 92 3.20 -3.28 0.83
C LEU A 92 1.88 -2.63 0.37
N ASP A 93 1.62 -2.57 -0.94
CA ASP A 93 0.38 -2.04 -1.50
C ASP A 93 -0.88 -2.70 -0.90
N GLN A 94 -1.52 -1.99 0.05
CA GLN A 94 -2.60 -2.42 0.96
C GLN A 94 -2.35 -3.73 1.73
N ILE A 95 -1.09 -4.13 1.79
CA ILE A 95 -0.60 -5.25 2.57
C ILE A 95 0.12 -4.69 3.79
N GLY A 96 -0.21 -5.26 4.95
CA GLY A 96 0.47 -4.95 6.18
C GLY A 96 1.70 -5.81 6.41
N GLU A 97 2.87 -5.20 6.58
CA GLU A 97 4.01 -5.84 7.25
C GLU A 97 3.82 -5.70 8.76
N LEU A 98 3.63 -6.83 9.46
CA LEU A 98 3.59 -6.81 10.92
C LEU A 98 4.99 -6.55 11.44
N PHE A 99 5.19 -5.48 12.22
CA PHE A 99 6.42 -5.32 13.00
C PHE A 99 6.29 -6.01 14.35
N GLN A 100 5.20 -5.77 15.07
CA GLN A 100 4.96 -6.39 16.36
C GLN A 100 3.50 -6.30 16.77
N ASN A 101 3.07 -7.26 17.60
CA ASN A 101 1.92 -7.11 18.48
C ASN A 101 2.37 -6.51 19.81
N LEU A 102 2.24 -5.19 19.95
CA LEU A 102 2.75 -4.44 21.09
C LEU A 102 1.78 -4.53 22.27
N GLN A 103 2.30 -4.77 23.48
CA GLN A 103 1.50 -4.76 24.70
C GLN A 103 1.43 -3.33 25.26
N LEU A 104 0.28 -2.68 25.07
CA LEU A 104 0.06 -1.28 25.46
C LEU A 104 -0.93 -1.16 26.62
N THR A 105 -0.77 -0.12 27.44
CA THR A 105 -1.66 0.13 28.58
C THR A 105 -2.88 0.94 28.15
N PRO A 106 -4.12 0.49 28.42
CA PRO A 106 -5.33 1.26 28.15
C PRO A 106 -5.27 2.67 28.75
N GLY A 107 -5.68 3.67 27.96
CA GLY A 107 -5.65 5.08 28.34
C GLY A 107 -4.35 5.82 27.98
N ASP A 108 -3.26 5.12 27.65
CA ASP A 108 -2.08 5.77 27.08
C ASP A 108 -2.46 6.48 25.77
N VAL A 109 -1.90 7.68 25.54
CA VAL A 109 -2.16 8.50 24.36
C VAL A 109 -0.88 8.67 23.54
N TYR A 110 -0.93 8.30 22.26
CA TYR A 110 0.17 8.41 21.31
C TYR A 110 -0.17 9.46 20.25
N THR A 111 0.77 10.34 19.94
CA THR A 111 0.57 11.45 18.99
C THR A 111 1.23 11.21 17.64
N GLY A 112 2.06 10.18 17.52
CA GLY A 112 2.80 9.88 16.31
C GLY A 112 3.80 8.73 16.48
N SER A 113 4.69 8.60 15.50
CA SER A 113 5.77 7.63 15.53
C SER A 113 7.05 8.18 14.92
N THR A 114 8.16 7.51 15.19
CA THR A 114 9.46 7.82 14.61
C THR A 114 10.07 6.55 14.05
N LEU A 115 10.16 6.47 12.71
CA LEU A 115 10.81 5.39 11.97
C LEU A 115 12.26 5.81 11.67
N THR A 116 13.22 4.96 12.01
CA THR A 116 14.64 5.18 11.70
C THR A 116 15.09 4.21 10.62
N LEU A 117 15.59 4.76 9.51
CA LEU A 117 16.11 4.01 8.38
C LEU A 117 17.63 4.17 8.27
N SER A 118 18.30 3.20 7.66
CA SER A 118 19.69 3.38 7.25
C SER A 118 19.79 4.45 6.17
N GLY A 119 20.74 5.37 6.36
CA GLY A 119 21.09 6.44 5.42
C GLY A 119 22.34 6.14 4.59
N ASN A 120 22.83 4.89 4.59
CA ASN A 120 23.95 4.49 3.76
C ASN A 120 23.43 4.09 2.36
N PRO A 121 24.03 4.57 1.24
CA PRO A 121 23.58 4.21 -0.10
C PRO A 121 23.53 2.71 -0.39
N GLY A 122 24.42 1.91 0.21
CA GLY A 122 24.41 0.45 0.06
C GLY A 122 23.28 -0.28 0.81
N ASP A 123 22.54 0.43 1.66
CA ASP A 123 21.40 -0.10 2.41
C ASP A 123 20.05 0.27 1.80
N ILE A 124 20.07 1.00 0.68
CA ILE A 124 18.90 1.29 -0.16
C ILE A 124 19.04 0.49 -1.45
N SER A 125 17.97 -0.23 -1.82
CA SER A 125 17.91 -1.01 -3.06
C SER A 125 16.85 -0.42 -3.98
N LEU A 126 17.24 -0.05 -5.19
CA LEU A 126 16.32 0.36 -6.25
C LEU A 126 16.49 -0.61 -7.42
N ILE A 127 15.44 -1.37 -7.71
CA ILE A 127 15.42 -2.35 -8.81
C ILE A 127 14.28 -1.99 -9.74
N VAL A 128 14.61 -1.80 -11.02
CA VAL A 128 13.64 -1.46 -12.06
C VAL A 128 12.70 -2.63 -12.30
N SER A 129 11.42 -2.33 -12.49
CA SER A 129 10.37 -3.28 -12.86
C SER A 129 10.77 -4.13 -14.07
N ALA A 130 10.19 -5.32 -14.19
CA ALA A 130 10.38 -6.16 -15.37
C ALA A 130 9.71 -5.57 -16.63
N ASP A 131 8.78 -4.61 -16.47
CA ASP A 131 8.21 -3.83 -17.56
C ASP A 131 7.96 -2.39 -17.10
N PRO A 132 8.98 -1.53 -16.99
CA PRO A 132 8.80 -0.15 -16.53
C PRO A 132 7.97 0.66 -17.54
N GLY A 133 7.45 1.80 -17.10
CA GLY A 133 6.66 2.70 -17.92
C GLY A 133 7.42 3.20 -19.14
N ALA A 134 6.70 3.52 -20.21
CA ALA A 134 7.31 4.04 -21.43
C ALA A 134 8.03 5.37 -21.15
N GLY A 135 9.31 5.44 -21.52
CA GLY A 135 10.16 6.61 -21.27
C GLY A 135 10.90 6.60 -19.94
N PHE A 136 10.77 5.54 -19.13
CA PHE A 136 11.62 5.34 -17.95
C PHE A 136 13.11 5.26 -18.37
N PRO A 137 14.03 5.93 -17.66
CA PRO A 137 15.42 6.13 -18.10
C PRO A 137 16.30 4.88 -18.05
N LEU A 138 15.87 3.83 -17.36
CA LEU A 138 16.63 2.60 -17.16
C LEU A 138 15.91 1.39 -17.77
N ALA A 139 16.69 0.40 -18.21
CA ALA A 139 16.14 -0.84 -18.73
C ALA A 139 15.49 -1.69 -17.61
N ALA A 140 14.54 -2.54 -18.00
CA ALA A 140 13.87 -3.48 -17.10
C ALA A 140 14.87 -4.33 -16.29
N GLY A 141 14.57 -4.58 -15.01
CA GLY A 141 15.39 -5.41 -14.12
C GLY A 141 16.74 -4.80 -13.70
N THR A 142 17.06 -3.57 -14.11
CA THR A 142 18.31 -2.90 -13.72
C THR A 142 18.36 -2.69 -12.20
N VAL A 143 19.47 -3.07 -11.57
CA VAL A 143 19.78 -2.69 -10.18
C VAL A 143 20.54 -1.38 -10.21
N VAL A 144 20.03 -0.34 -9.56
CA VAL A 144 20.71 0.95 -9.49
C VAL A 144 21.96 0.83 -8.61
N PRO A 145 23.16 1.20 -9.09
CA PRO A 145 24.37 1.17 -8.27
C PRO A 145 24.24 2.11 -7.06
N PRO A 146 24.72 1.71 -5.86
CA PRO A 146 24.70 2.59 -4.68
C PRO A 146 25.36 3.95 -4.90
N SER A 147 26.37 4.05 -5.77
CA SER A 147 27.02 5.32 -6.13
C SER A 147 26.09 6.33 -6.81
N ASN A 148 24.99 5.85 -7.39
CA ASN A 148 24.00 6.67 -8.09
C ASN A 148 22.78 6.98 -7.19
N ILE A 149 22.77 6.51 -5.95
CA ILE A 149 21.69 6.73 -4.98
C ILE A 149 22.16 7.80 -3.99
N GLN A 150 21.39 8.90 -3.90
CA GLN A 150 21.65 10.00 -2.98
C GLN A 150 20.50 10.15 -2.01
N ILE A 151 20.77 9.77 -0.76
CA ILE A 151 19.75 9.73 0.27
C ILE A 151 19.65 11.09 0.95
N GLN A 152 18.49 11.71 0.83
CA GLN A 152 18.26 13.06 1.32
C GLN A 152 18.03 13.05 2.84
N GLY A 153 18.62 14.02 3.54
CA GLY A 153 18.47 14.16 4.99
C GLY A 153 19.22 13.12 5.84
N ALA A 154 20.05 12.27 5.23
CA ALA A 154 20.90 11.34 5.97
C ALA A 154 21.94 12.08 6.81
N SER A 155 22.06 11.70 8.08
CA SER A 155 23.01 12.30 9.04
C SER A 155 23.92 11.23 9.66
N GLY A 156 25.04 11.63 10.26
CA GLY A 156 26.02 10.71 10.86
C GLY A 156 27.23 10.42 9.97
N THR A 157 28.08 9.51 10.44
CA THR A 157 29.34 9.14 9.78
C THR A 157 29.12 8.08 8.69
N THR A 158 30.02 8.02 7.72
CA THR A 158 30.00 6.98 6.66
C THR A 158 29.99 5.58 7.25
N GLY A 159 29.07 4.73 6.81
CA GLY A 159 28.87 3.38 7.33
C GLY A 159 27.90 3.32 8.51
N SER A 160 27.48 4.45 9.07
CA SER A 160 26.50 4.54 10.16
C SER A 160 25.55 5.72 9.96
N LYS A 161 25.30 6.11 8.70
CA LYS A 161 24.34 7.16 8.42
C LYS A 161 22.93 6.69 8.74
N THR A 162 22.10 7.57 9.26
CA THR A 162 20.70 7.30 9.57
C THR A 162 19.80 8.41 9.06
N ILE A 163 18.53 8.05 8.91
CA ILE A 163 17.45 8.94 8.52
C ILE A 163 16.34 8.75 9.54
N THR A 164 15.77 9.85 10.01
CA THR A 164 14.60 9.84 10.87
C THR A 164 13.38 10.29 10.08
N VAL A 165 12.36 9.43 10.04
CA VAL A 165 11.04 9.71 9.46
C VAL A 165 10.05 9.85 10.61
N ASN A 166 9.65 11.09 10.87
CA ASN A 166 8.64 11.39 11.89
C ASN A 166 7.26 11.37 11.26
N THR A 167 6.30 10.71 11.92
CA THR A 167 4.89 10.76 11.57
C THR A 167 4.09 11.36 12.73
N THR A 168 3.09 12.17 12.39
CA THR A 168 2.11 12.68 13.33
C THR A 168 0.78 12.03 12.99
N PHE A 169 0.09 11.50 13.98
CA PHE A 169 -1.25 10.96 13.76
C PHE A 169 -2.23 12.11 13.57
N GLU A 170 -3.14 11.98 12.59
CA GLU A 170 -4.20 12.98 12.35
C GLU A 170 -5.04 13.21 13.60
N LYS A 171 -5.25 12.14 14.38
CA LYS A 171 -5.83 12.18 15.72
C LYS A 171 -4.94 11.36 16.66
N PRO A 172 -4.67 11.82 17.89
CA PRO A 172 -3.96 11.02 18.87
C PRO A 172 -4.64 9.65 19.06
N PHE A 173 -3.82 8.60 19.06
CA PHE A 173 -4.27 7.24 19.32
C PHE A 173 -4.33 7.01 20.84
N THR A 174 -5.54 6.92 21.38
CA THR A 174 -5.75 6.50 22.76
C THR A 174 -5.93 4.98 22.81
N VAL A 175 -5.10 4.29 23.57
CA VAL A 175 -5.18 2.83 23.70
C VAL A 175 -6.55 2.46 24.30
N PRO A 176 -7.37 1.67 23.61
CA PRO A 176 -8.71 1.36 24.08
C PRO A 176 -8.67 0.39 25.26
N SER A 177 -9.80 0.29 25.95
CA SER A 177 -9.98 -0.71 27.01
C SER A 177 -10.27 -2.11 26.45
N THR A 178 -10.72 -2.23 25.20
CA THR A 178 -11.03 -3.51 24.54
C THR A 178 -10.21 -3.69 23.27
N ALA A 179 -9.91 -4.94 22.90
CA ALA A 179 -9.27 -5.26 21.62
C ALA A 179 -10.13 -4.76 20.45
N GLY A 180 -9.49 -4.26 19.38
CA GLY A 180 -10.23 -3.56 18.33
C GLY A 180 -9.45 -2.55 17.51
N SER A 181 -8.21 -2.22 17.90
CA SER A 181 -7.46 -1.11 17.31
C SER A 181 -6.04 -1.51 16.96
N ALA A 182 -5.50 -0.83 15.95
CA ALA A 182 -4.19 -1.07 15.38
C ALA A 182 -3.53 0.26 15.01
N ILE A 183 -2.21 0.24 14.86
CA ILE A 183 -1.45 1.38 14.33
C ILE A 183 -0.93 0.97 12.96
N ASN A 184 -1.39 1.66 11.91
CA ASN A 184 -0.86 1.51 10.56
C ASN A 184 0.03 2.70 10.21
N LEU A 185 1.25 2.42 9.78
CA LEU A 185 2.19 3.40 9.25
C LEU A 185 2.21 3.26 7.73
N ASP A 186 1.74 4.29 7.02
CA ASP A 186 1.66 4.28 5.56
C ASP A 186 2.81 5.13 4.97
N ILE A 187 3.64 4.51 4.13
CA ILE A 187 4.67 5.21 3.35
C ILE A 187 4.08 5.50 1.97
N ASP A 188 4.07 6.77 1.52
CA ASP A 188 3.56 7.10 0.18
C ASP A 188 4.63 6.96 -0.89
N LEU A 189 4.78 5.77 -1.44
CA LEU A 189 5.68 5.60 -2.58
C LEU A 189 5.23 6.37 -3.83
N SER A 190 3.95 6.75 -3.92
CA SER A 190 3.39 7.44 -5.09
C SER A 190 3.65 8.95 -5.09
N HIS A 191 4.24 9.49 -4.04
CA HIS A 191 4.46 10.92 -3.94
C HIS A 191 5.54 11.39 -4.94
N PRO A 192 5.26 12.42 -5.74
CA PRO A 192 6.16 12.85 -6.82
C PRO A 192 7.57 13.26 -6.40
N ALA A 193 7.77 13.64 -5.14
CA ALA A 193 9.09 14.03 -4.60
C ALA A 193 9.79 12.91 -3.80
N PHE A 194 9.25 11.68 -3.78
CA PHE A 194 9.87 10.59 -3.03
C PHE A 194 11.17 10.12 -3.67
N ILE A 195 11.14 9.78 -4.95
CA ILE A 195 12.32 9.46 -5.76
C ILE A 195 12.40 10.48 -6.88
N VAL A 196 13.40 11.35 -6.84
CA VAL A 196 13.63 12.37 -7.86
C VAL A 196 14.83 11.97 -8.70
N GLU A 197 14.60 11.85 -9.99
CA GLU A 197 15.62 11.58 -10.98
C GLU A 197 16.36 12.86 -11.40
N HIS A 198 17.69 12.77 -11.53
CA HIS A 198 18.51 13.76 -12.22
C HIS A 198 19.39 13.10 -13.29
N ILE A 199 19.08 13.34 -14.57
CA ILE A 199 19.95 12.94 -15.69
C ILE A 199 20.89 14.10 -16.01
N PRO A 200 22.23 13.93 -15.95
CA PRO A 200 23.17 14.96 -16.38
C PRO A 200 22.95 15.41 -17.83
N GLN A 201 23.01 16.71 -18.10
CA GLN A 201 22.78 17.29 -19.44
C GLN A 201 23.75 16.77 -20.51
N ALA A 202 25.00 16.50 -20.13
CA ALA A 202 26.02 15.92 -21.00
C ALA A 202 25.79 14.42 -21.34
N GLY A 203 24.72 13.82 -20.81
CA GLY A 203 24.53 12.38 -20.77
C GLY A 203 25.27 11.74 -19.60
N GLY A 204 24.88 10.51 -19.25
CA GLY A 204 25.46 9.77 -18.14
C GLY A 204 24.41 8.96 -17.38
N ASN A 205 24.87 8.26 -16.34
CA ASN A 205 23.97 7.49 -15.49
C ASN A 205 23.07 8.44 -14.68
N PRO A 206 21.76 8.17 -14.58
CA PRO A 206 20.86 8.92 -13.72
C PRO A 206 21.31 8.86 -12.25
N ILE A 207 21.18 9.98 -11.55
CA ILE A 207 21.31 10.07 -10.10
C ILE A 207 19.90 10.07 -9.50
N TRP A 208 19.67 9.23 -8.51
CA TRP A 208 18.39 9.07 -7.83
C TRP A 208 18.45 9.69 -6.44
N ALA A 209 17.79 10.83 -6.27
CA ALA A 209 17.61 11.45 -4.97
C ALA A 209 16.42 10.79 -4.25
N VAL A 210 16.68 10.02 -3.19
CA VAL A 210 15.64 9.34 -2.41
C VAL A 210 15.34 10.15 -1.16
N ASN A 211 14.11 10.67 -1.07
CA ASN A 211 13.69 11.59 -0.03
C ASN A 211 12.68 10.96 0.94
N PHE A 212 13.21 10.49 2.06
CA PHE A 212 12.41 10.07 3.22
C PHE A 212 12.08 11.24 4.16
N ARG A 213 12.69 12.42 3.97
CA ARG A 213 12.54 13.57 4.88
C ARG A 213 11.17 14.22 4.71
N ASN A 214 10.50 14.46 5.83
CA ASN A 214 9.15 15.03 5.93
C ASN A 214 8.05 14.22 5.25
N GLY A 215 8.32 12.96 4.90
CA GLY A 215 7.32 11.98 4.51
C GLY A 215 6.48 12.42 3.31
N PRO A 216 6.70 11.85 2.12
CA PRO A 216 5.54 11.62 1.28
C PRO A 216 4.53 10.78 2.09
N VAL A 217 3.51 11.40 2.66
CA VAL A 217 2.49 10.69 3.45
C VAL A 217 1.20 10.71 2.68
N LYS A 218 0.73 9.50 2.38
CA LYS A 218 -0.52 9.25 1.69
C LYS A 218 -1.58 9.45 2.73
N ARG A 219 -2.52 10.36 2.49
CA ARG A 219 -3.44 10.79 3.54
C ARG A 219 -4.79 10.06 3.53
N LYS A 220 -4.89 8.92 2.81
CA LYS A 220 -6.05 8.03 2.96
C LYS A 220 -5.90 7.29 4.28
N THR A 221 -6.83 7.52 5.21
CA THR A 221 -6.90 6.75 6.44
C THR A 221 -7.26 5.28 6.13
N VAL A 222 -6.52 4.35 6.74
CA VAL A 222 -6.94 2.95 6.87
C VAL A 222 -7.55 2.82 8.26
N ASP A 223 -8.85 3.12 8.36
CA ASP A 223 -9.56 3.11 9.64
C ASP A 223 -9.92 1.70 10.14
N ASP A 224 -9.70 0.69 9.30
CA ASP A 224 -10.07 -0.70 9.58
C ASP A 224 -9.01 -1.65 9.04
N VAL A 225 -8.23 -2.24 9.97
CA VAL A 225 -7.21 -3.24 9.63
C VAL A 225 -7.80 -4.55 9.15
N THR A 226 -9.09 -4.82 9.38
CA THR A 226 -9.73 -6.00 8.78
C THR A 226 -9.83 -5.91 7.26
N ALA A 227 -9.61 -4.72 6.68
CA ALA A 227 -9.46 -4.52 5.25
C ALA A 227 -8.03 -4.81 4.75
N GLN A 228 -7.05 -5.02 5.64
CA GLN A 228 -5.68 -5.36 5.29
C GLN A 228 -5.45 -6.87 5.37
N VAL A 229 -4.63 -7.38 4.47
CA VAL A 229 -4.03 -8.72 4.56
C VAL A 229 -2.60 -8.58 5.03
N LEU A 230 -2.13 -9.54 5.80
CA LEU A 230 -0.74 -9.63 6.22
C LEU A 230 0.13 -10.00 5.02
N ARG A 231 1.26 -9.29 4.86
CA ARG A 231 2.31 -9.69 3.91
C ARG A 231 2.73 -11.10 4.25
N HIS A 232 2.99 -11.93 3.25
CA HIS A 232 3.43 -13.29 3.47
C HIS A 232 4.43 -13.40 4.62
N LEU A 233 3.93 -14.00 5.69
CA LEU A 233 4.69 -14.21 6.89
C LEU A 233 5.44 -15.50 6.70
N TYR A 234 6.76 -15.38 6.64
CA TYR A 234 7.63 -16.54 6.70
C TYR A 234 7.90 -16.88 8.15
N GLY A 235 7.99 -18.18 8.44
CA GLY A 235 8.20 -18.66 9.79
C GLY A 235 8.86 -20.02 9.84
N ALA A 236 9.61 -20.27 10.90
CA ALA A 236 9.94 -21.62 11.33
C ALA A 236 8.88 -22.02 12.36
N VAL A 237 8.19 -23.13 12.14
CA VAL A 237 7.16 -23.59 13.07
C VAL A 237 7.79 -23.95 14.40
N THR A 238 7.25 -23.42 15.49
CA THR A 238 7.67 -23.78 16.84
C THR A 238 6.71 -24.77 17.47
N SER A 239 5.40 -24.56 17.30
CA SER A 239 4.38 -25.46 17.82
C SER A 239 3.01 -25.26 17.17
N VAL A 240 2.20 -26.31 17.19
CA VAL A 240 0.74 -26.25 17.03
C VAL A 240 0.12 -26.38 18.41
N SER A 241 -0.89 -25.57 18.73
CA SER A 241 -1.55 -25.64 20.03
C SER A 241 -2.23 -26.99 20.26
N THR A 242 -2.40 -27.37 21.53
CA THR A 242 -2.94 -28.69 21.90
C THR A 242 -4.37 -28.93 21.43
N ASP A 243 -5.14 -27.85 21.23
CA ASP A 243 -6.49 -27.86 20.67
C ASP A 243 -6.49 -27.75 19.12
N ASN A 244 -5.32 -27.72 18.49
CA ASN A 244 -5.08 -27.56 17.06
C ASN A 244 -5.63 -26.26 16.45
N SER A 245 -6.04 -25.28 17.26
CA SER A 245 -6.66 -24.05 16.76
C SER A 245 -5.65 -23.00 16.28
N SER A 246 -4.41 -23.05 16.79
CA SER A 246 -3.37 -22.05 16.51
C SER A 246 -2.02 -22.67 16.15
N LEU A 247 -1.32 -21.99 15.26
CA LEU A 247 0.06 -22.25 14.85
C LEU A 247 0.93 -21.14 15.42
N THR A 248 2.00 -21.51 16.12
CA THR A 248 3.04 -20.58 16.57
C THR A 248 4.29 -20.81 15.73
N LEU A 249 4.87 -19.71 15.26
CA LEU A 249 6.08 -19.70 14.45
C LEU A 249 7.04 -18.61 14.94
N ASP A 250 8.34 -18.84 14.75
CA ASP A 250 9.35 -17.79 14.85
C ASP A 250 9.50 -17.19 13.46
N ARG A 251 9.17 -15.91 13.34
CA ARG A 251 9.19 -15.22 12.05
C ARG A 251 10.58 -15.29 11.43
N GLN A 252 10.60 -15.60 10.15
CA GLN A 252 11.78 -15.62 9.31
C GLN A 252 11.68 -14.49 8.28
N MET A 253 12.82 -14.06 7.76
CA MET A 253 12.91 -13.16 6.61
C MET A 253 13.84 -13.78 5.56
N PRO A 254 13.66 -13.45 4.26
CA PRO A 254 14.65 -13.78 3.25
C PRO A 254 15.99 -13.08 3.53
N THR A 255 17.06 -13.67 3.03
CA THR A 255 18.39 -13.05 2.96
C THR A 255 18.37 -11.91 1.95
N MET A 256 19.02 -10.79 2.26
CA MET A 256 19.10 -9.61 1.39
C MET A 256 20.57 -9.19 1.21
N PRO A 257 21.10 -9.14 -0.02
CA PRO A 257 20.43 -9.46 -1.29
C PRO A 257 20.04 -10.94 -1.41
N VAL A 258 18.97 -11.20 -2.17
CA VAL A 258 18.43 -12.54 -2.44
C VAL A 258 19.51 -13.46 -3.03
N VAL A 259 19.58 -14.69 -2.55
CA VAL A 259 20.49 -15.73 -3.00
C VAL A 259 19.72 -16.87 -3.65
N THR A 260 20.40 -17.79 -4.34
CA THR A 260 19.74 -18.93 -4.99
C THR A 260 20.58 -20.19 -4.78
N PRO A 261 20.09 -21.20 -4.04
CA PRO A 261 18.78 -21.23 -3.34
C PRO A 261 18.70 -20.22 -2.19
N GLU A 262 17.49 -19.74 -1.90
CA GLU A 262 17.22 -18.74 -0.87
C GLU A 262 17.30 -19.32 0.56
N THR A 263 17.76 -18.52 1.51
CA THR A 263 17.95 -18.92 2.93
C THR A 263 17.22 -18.00 3.90
N ALA A 264 16.76 -18.58 5.01
CA ALA A 264 16.03 -17.86 6.05
C ALA A 264 16.96 -17.14 7.03
N VAL A 265 16.54 -15.96 7.49
CA VAL A 265 17.12 -15.22 8.62
C VAL A 265 16.08 -15.18 9.74
N ASP A 266 16.43 -15.75 10.89
CA ASP A 266 15.54 -15.76 12.06
C ASP A 266 15.43 -14.36 12.68
N THR A 267 14.20 -13.96 12.96
CA THR A 267 13.87 -12.71 13.64
C THR A 267 13.55 -12.91 15.11
N HIS A 268 13.51 -14.13 15.62
CA HIS A 268 13.14 -14.45 17.00
C HIS A 268 11.83 -13.79 17.48
N LEU A 269 10.98 -13.37 16.53
CA LEU A 269 9.69 -12.76 16.81
C LEU A 269 8.63 -13.86 16.75
N PRO A 270 8.05 -14.28 17.89
CA PRO A 270 6.98 -15.26 17.87
C PRO A 270 5.71 -14.65 17.29
N VAL A 271 5.10 -15.35 16.35
CA VAL A 271 3.80 -14.99 15.77
C VAL A 271 2.84 -16.15 15.94
N ASN A 272 1.62 -15.84 16.38
CA ASN A 272 0.53 -16.79 16.48
C ASN A 272 -0.50 -16.54 15.37
N VAL A 273 -0.90 -17.60 14.67
CA VAL A 273 -1.88 -17.55 13.61
C VAL A 273 -2.96 -18.61 13.86
N LEU A 274 -4.21 -18.22 13.76
CA LEU A 274 -5.38 -19.08 13.93
C LEU A 274 -5.76 -19.76 12.61
N ALA A 275 -6.27 -20.99 12.66
CA ALA A 275 -6.92 -21.59 11.51
C ALA A 275 -8.27 -20.90 11.22
N ASP A 276 -8.61 -20.68 9.94
CA ASP A 276 -9.96 -20.24 9.56
C ASP A 276 -10.95 -21.41 9.69
N THR A 277 -11.63 -21.50 10.83
CA THR A 277 -12.58 -22.59 11.11
C THR A 277 -13.84 -22.51 10.24
N VAL A 278 -14.21 -21.32 9.77
CA VAL A 278 -15.45 -21.06 9.02
C VAL A 278 -15.23 -21.35 7.54
N ASN A 279 -14.25 -20.69 6.93
CA ASN A 279 -13.99 -20.77 5.49
C ASN A 279 -12.97 -21.84 5.10
N LYS A 280 -12.30 -22.42 6.11
CA LYS A 280 -11.17 -23.33 5.99
C LYS A 280 -9.90 -22.61 5.51
N THR A 281 -8.78 -22.98 6.10
CA THR A 281 -7.44 -22.57 5.64
C THR A 281 -7.03 -23.45 4.47
N LEU A 282 -6.52 -22.86 3.40
CA LEU A 282 -5.89 -23.61 2.31
C LEU A 282 -4.49 -24.02 2.72
N PHE A 283 -4.21 -25.31 2.81
CA PHE A 283 -2.93 -25.83 3.26
C PHE A 283 -2.20 -26.57 2.13
N TYR A 284 -0.92 -26.28 1.94
CA TYR A 284 -0.04 -26.90 0.96
C TYR A 284 1.16 -27.53 1.64
N ASP A 285 1.29 -28.84 1.48
CA ASP A 285 2.52 -29.56 1.78
C ASP A 285 3.36 -29.59 0.50
N LEU A 286 4.36 -28.71 0.43
CA LEU A 286 5.24 -28.61 -0.73
C LEU A 286 6.21 -29.80 -0.82
N ASP A 287 6.56 -30.41 0.31
CA ASP A 287 7.41 -31.61 0.33
C ASP A 287 6.64 -32.80 -0.27
N ALA A 288 5.37 -32.98 0.12
CA ALA A 288 4.51 -34.07 -0.34
C ALA A 288 3.77 -33.77 -1.66
N LYS A 289 3.84 -32.53 -2.15
CA LYS A 289 3.08 -32.02 -3.31
C LYS A 289 1.56 -32.24 -3.16
N LYS A 290 1.03 -31.95 -1.98
CA LYS A 290 -0.39 -32.11 -1.66
C LYS A 290 -1.00 -30.79 -1.21
N ASN A 291 -2.28 -30.62 -1.51
CA ASN A 291 -3.08 -29.52 -0.98
C ASN A 291 -4.34 -30.04 -0.28
N SER A 292 -4.86 -29.26 0.66
CA SER A 292 -6.06 -29.58 1.43
C SER A 292 -6.72 -28.31 1.95
N GLN A 293 -8.00 -28.40 2.32
CA GLN A 293 -8.70 -27.37 3.09
C GLN A 293 -8.86 -27.85 4.53
N ILE A 294 -8.43 -27.06 5.51
CA ILE A 294 -8.41 -27.47 6.92
C ILE A 294 -9.21 -26.50 7.79
N ALA A 295 -9.93 -27.03 8.78
CA ALA A 295 -10.67 -26.22 9.77
C ALA A 295 -9.82 -25.89 11.00
N ASP A 296 -8.84 -26.75 11.27
CA ASP A 296 -7.87 -26.71 12.36
C ASP A 296 -6.58 -27.40 11.87
N PHE A 297 -5.52 -27.38 12.65
CA PHE A 297 -4.22 -27.91 12.24
C PHE A 297 -4.03 -29.43 12.49
N SER A 298 -5.07 -30.15 12.95
CA SER A 298 -4.93 -31.54 13.40
C SER A 298 -4.47 -32.48 12.28
N SER A 299 -5.10 -32.36 11.10
CA SER A 299 -4.86 -33.22 9.93
C SER A 299 -3.53 -32.95 9.22
N VAL A 300 -2.87 -31.83 9.54
CA VAL A 300 -1.62 -31.37 8.90
C VAL A 300 -0.47 -31.19 9.88
N SER A 301 -0.67 -31.58 11.14
CA SER A 301 0.31 -31.44 12.23
C SER A 301 1.69 -32.03 11.91
N GLY A 302 1.77 -33.12 11.14
CA GLY A 302 3.04 -33.68 10.68
C GLY A 302 3.79 -32.80 9.67
N ALA A 303 3.08 -32.12 8.77
CA ALA A 303 3.65 -31.16 7.83
C ALA A 303 4.00 -29.81 8.51
N LEU A 304 3.41 -29.56 9.69
CA LEU A 304 3.67 -28.43 10.58
C LEU A 304 4.50 -28.83 11.81
N ALA A 305 5.32 -29.87 11.72
CA ALA A 305 6.22 -30.23 12.82
C ALA A 305 7.21 -29.09 13.12
N ALA A 306 7.67 -29.01 14.38
CA ALA A 306 8.64 -27.99 14.78
C ALA A 306 9.89 -28.01 13.89
N GLY A 307 10.35 -26.83 13.47
CA GLY A 307 11.46 -26.64 12.54
C GLY A 307 11.10 -26.67 11.05
N LYS A 308 9.86 -27.02 10.67
CA LYS A 308 9.37 -26.83 9.30
C LYS A 308 9.26 -25.35 8.98
N PHE A 309 9.54 -24.99 7.73
CA PHE A 309 9.31 -23.64 7.24
C PHE A 309 7.90 -23.49 6.71
N VAL A 310 7.27 -22.37 7.04
CA VAL A 310 5.97 -21.98 6.52
C VAL A 310 6.03 -20.62 5.87
N ARG A 311 5.18 -20.44 4.86
CA ARG A 311 4.71 -19.15 4.37
C ARG A 311 3.23 -19.05 4.67
N VAL A 312 2.80 -17.94 5.25
CA VAL A 312 1.41 -17.77 5.72
C VAL A 312 0.84 -16.50 5.11
N ALA A 313 -0.29 -16.64 4.41
CA ALA A 313 -1.18 -15.52 4.13
C ALA A 313 -2.27 -15.51 5.21
N ALA A 314 -2.48 -14.35 5.83
CA ALA A 314 -3.44 -14.21 6.92
C ALA A 314 -4.16 -12.86 6.85
N ARG A 315 -5.39 -12.82 7.35
CA ARG A 315 -6.18 -11.58 7.47
C ARG A 315 -6.25 -11.16 8.93
N TYR A 316 -6.20 -9.85 9.16
CA TYR A 316 -6.44 -9.30 10.49
C TYR A 316 -7.91 -9.43 10.86
N GLN A 317 -8.16 -9.89 12.08
CA GLN A 317 -9.46 -9.77 12.72
C GLN A 317 -9.55 -8.42 13.43
N GLN A 318 -10.77 -8.00 13.77
CA GLN A 318 -11.00 -6.73 14.45
C GLN A 318 -10.19 -6.61 15.75
N ASN A 319 -10.00 -7.73 16.47
CA ASN A 319 -9.21 -7.79 17.70
C ASN A 319 -7.68 -7.84 17.47
N GLY A 320 -7.20 -7.70 16.23
CA GLY A 320 -5.79 -7.76 15.86
C GLY A 320 -5.21 -9.17 15.71
N THR A 321 -5.98 -10.23 15.96
CA THR A 321 -5.52 -11.61 15.72
C THR A 321 -5.40 -11.90 14.23
N LEU A 322 -4.48 -12.79 13.88
CA LEU A 322 -4.26 -13.24 12.51
C LEU A 322 -5.00 -14.56 12.29
N VAL A 323 -5.81 -14.62 11.23
CA VAL A 323 -6.46 -15.86 10.77
C VAL A 323 -5.84 -16.25 9.43
N ALA A 324 -5.24 -17.44 9.36
CA ALA A 324 -4.65 -17.98 8.16
C ALA A 324 -5.73 -18.22 7.11
N THR A 325 -5.56 -17.61 5.94
CA THR A 325 -6.33 -17.97 4.74
C THR A 325 -5.57 -19.04 3.96
N ARG A 326 -4.23 -19.01 4.02
CA ARG A 326 -3.37 -19.95 3.31
C ARG A 326 -2.06 -20.21 4.03
N ILE A 327 -1.59 -21.46 3.96
CA ILE A 327 -0.29 -21.88 4.47
C ILE A 327 0.39 -22.79 3.46
N TRP A 328 1.65 -22.50 3.14
CA TRP A 328 2.55 -23.43 2.48
C TRP A 328 3.59 -23.89 3.48
N ALA A 329 3.83 -25.20 3.55
CA ALA A 329 4.79 -25.81 4.44
C ALA A 329 5.83 -26.61 3.66
N SER A 330 7.08 -26.55 4.12
CA SER A 330 8.22 -27.23 3.52
C SER A 330 9.31 -27.49 4.55
N SER A 331 10.09 -28.54 4.32
CA SER A 331 11.36 -28.77 5.01
C SER A 331 12.45 -27.76 4.62
N THR A 332 12.29 -27.07 3.49
CA THR A 332 13.29 -26.17 2.89
C THR A 332 12.69 -24.79 2.68
N PHE A 333 13.37 -23.75 3.18
CA PHE A 333 12.94 -22.35 3.06
C PHE A 333 12.78 -21.90 1.60
N ASN A 334 13.73 -22.24 0.74
CA ASN A 334 13.68 -21.88 -0.69
C ASN A 334 12.36 -22.29 -1.36
N ASN A 335 11.76 -23.42 -0.97
CA ASN A 335 10.50 -23.87 -1.59
C ASN A 335 9.30 -23.03 -1.17
N VAL A 336 9.26 -22.55 0.09
CA VAL A 336 8.19 -21.65 0.52
C VAL A 336 8.41 -20.22 0.04
N TRP A 337 9.66 -19.82 -0.24
CA TRP A 337 10.01 -18.53 -0.82
C TRP A 337 9.56 -18.36 -2.28
N LEU A 338 9.65 -19.41 -3.10
CA LEU A 338 9.24 -19.38 -4.49
C LEU A 338 7.72 -19.21 -4.60
N SER A 339 7.27 -18.10 -5.19
CA SER A 339 5.84 -17.76 -5.22
C SER A 339 5.43 -16.98 -6.47
N PRO A 340 4.36 -17.42 -7.19
CA PRO A 340 3.73 -16.62 -8.22
C PRO A 340 2.65 -15.67 -7.62
N GLU A 341 3.06 -14.80 -6.70
CA GLU A 341 2.15 -13.90 -5.99
C GLU A 341 2.73 -12.50 -5.89
N GLY A 342 1.89 -11.50 -6.17
CA GLY A 342 2.26 -10.11 -6.26
C GLY A 342 1.46 -9.39 -7.34
N HIS A 343 2.02 -8.31 -7.87
CA HIS A 343 1.35 -7.52 -8.90
C HIS A 343 1.38 -8.21 -10.26
N ILE A 344 0.25 -8.21 -10.95
CA ILE A 344 0.16 -8.61 -12.34
C ILE A 344 0.93 -7.59 -13.18
N LEU A 345 1.94 -8.09 -13.88
CA LEU A 345 2.75 -7.35 -14.85
C LEU A 345 2.13 -7.42 -16.25
N HIS A 346 1.61 -8.60 -16.64
CA HIS A 346 1.02 -8.80 -17.96
C HIS A 346 -0.22 -9.70 -17.93
N VAL A 347 -1.19 -9.41 -18.80
CA VAL A 347 -2.34 -10.28 -19.10
C VAL A 347 -2.39 -10.58 -20.59
N ASN A 348 -1.85 -11.73 -20.99
CA ASN A 348 -1.87 -12.17 -22.38
C ASN A 348 -3.11 -13.02 -22.69
N LYS A 349 -4.10 -12.38 -23.29
CA LYS A 349 -5.37 -13.00 -23.69
C LYS A 349 -5.21 -13.94 -24.89
N ALA A 350 -4.18 -13.77 -25.73
CA ALA A 350 -3.97 -14.62 -26.90
C ALA A 350 -3.36 -15.98 -26.51
N SER A 351 -2.42 -15.99 -25.57
CA SER A 351 -1.80 -17.23 -25.05
C SER A 351 -2.44 -17.76 -23.77
N ASN A 352 -3.46 -17.08 -23.23
CA ASN A 352 -4.09 -17.38 -21.94
C ASN A 352 -3.06 -17.47 -20.81
N GLN A 353 -2.19 -16.47 -20.72
CA GLN A 353 -1.14 -16.42 -19.71
C GLN A 353 -1.21 -15.11 -18.95
N ILE A 354 -0.80 -15.16 -17.69
CA ILE A 354 -0.51 -13.98 -16.89
C ILE A 354 0.94 -14.02 -16.45
N VAL A 355 1.51 -12.84 -16.22
CA VAL A 355 2.83 -12.68 -15.61
C VAL A 355 2.64 -11.92 -14.31
N VAL A 356 3.10 -12.51 -13.21
CA VAL A 356 3.01 -11.94 -11.86
C VAL A 356 4.42 -11.64 -11.36
N ALA A 357 4.62 -10.50 -10.73
CA ALA A 357 5.87 -10.19 -10.04
C ALA A 357 5.96 -10.99 -8.74
N ASP A 358 7.06 -11.72 -8.52
CA ASP A 358 7.36 -12.32 -7.22
C ASP A 358 7.71 -11.26 -6.16
N GLU A 359 8.02 -11.68 -4.94
CA GLU A 359 8.31 -10.78 -3.82
C GLU A 359 9.58 -9.93 -4.01
N ASN A 360 10.47 -10.34 -4.93
CA ASN A 360 11.65 -9.60 -5.35
C ASN A 360 11.43 -8.86 -6.69
N GLY A 361 10.19 -8.83 -7.19
CA GLY A 361 9.78 -8.17 -8.41
C GLY A 361 10.21 -8.87 -9.71
N LYS A 362 10.62 -10.15 -9.65
CA LYS A 362 10.94 -10.94 -10.84
C LYS A 362 9.66 -11.48 -11.48
N PRO A 363 9.60 -11.59 -12.82
CA PRO A 363 8.41 -12.09 -13.49
C PRO A 363 8.28 -13.61 -13.35
N VAL A 364 7.08 -14.07 -12.99
CA VAL A 364 6.66 -15.47 -12.97
C VAL A 364 5.48 -15.65 -13.91
N THR A 365 5.65 -16.48 -14.94
CA THR A 365 4.60 -16.76 -15.94
C THR A 365 3.72 -17.91 -15.49
N MET A 366 2.41 -17.72 -15.59
CA MET A 366 1.40 -18.74 -15.33
C MET A 366 0.43 -18.89 -16.50
N ALA A 367 0.10 -20.13 -16.83
CA ALA A 367 -0.99 -20.45 -17.74
C ALA A 367 -2.34 -20.44 -17.00
N ILE A 368 -3.35 -19.91 -17.66
CA ILE A 368 -4.76 -19.96 -17.27
C ILE A 368 -5.44 -20.96 -18.20
N ASP A 369 -6.04 -22.00 -17.64
CA ASP A 369 -6.76 -23.02 -18.40
C ASP A 369 -8.26 -22.93 -18.16
N ALA A 370 -9.03 -23.90 -18.66
CA ALA A 370 -10.49 -23.94 -18.49
C ALA A 370 -10.92 -24.23 -17.03
N ASN A 371 -10.04 -24.81 -16.21
CA ASN A 371 -10.31 -25.21 -14.84
C ASN A 371 -9.90 -24.14 -13.83
N THR A 372 -9.08 -23.16 -14.22
CA THR A 372 -8.67 -22.06 -13.34
C THR A 372 -9.89 -21.32 -12.80
N GLN A 373 -10.00 -21.23 -11.48
CA GLN A 373 -11.05 -20.47 -10.80
C GLN A 373 -10.55 -19.10 -10.33
N PHE A 374 -11.39 -18.08 -10.45
CA PHE A 374 -11.06 -16.72 -10.00
C PHE A 374 -11.88 -16.37 -8.77
N PHE A 375 -11.25 -15.83 -7.74
CA PHE A 375 -11.88 -15.33 -6.53
C PHE A 375 -11.56 -13.85 -6.35
N PHE A 376 -12.46 -13.10 -5.72
CA PHE A 376 -12.15 -11.76 -5.22
C PHE A 376 -12.23 -11.80 -3.70
N ARG A 377 -11.08 -11.66 -3.06
CA ARG A 377 -10.97 -11.75 -1.61
C ARG A 377 -11.25 -10.38 -1.04
N ALA A 378 -12.30 -10.27 -0.23
CA ALA A 378 -12.60 -9.07 0.52
C ALA A 378 -12.20 -9.36 1.97
N PRO A 379 -11.07 -8.86 2.49
CA PRO A 379 -10.52 -9.29 3.78
C PRO A 379 -11.51 -9.18 4.97
N ALA A 380 -12.42 -8.20 4.90
CA ALA A 380 -13.48 -7.98 5.88
C ALA A 380 -14.70 -8.93 5.75
N ASN A 381 -14.81 -9.72 4.66
CA ASN A 381 -15.93 -10.60 4.38
C ASN A 381 -15.47 -12.03 4.02
N ALA A 382 -15.35 -12.84 5.08
CA ALA A 382 -15.11 -14.28 5.05
C ALA A 382 -15.90 -15.07 3.98
N LEU A 383 -17.18 -14.74 3.73
CA LEU A 383 -17.99 -15.48 2.77
C LEU A 383 -17.66 -15.13 1.30
N ALA A 384 -17.18 -13.91 1.05
CA ALA A 384 -16.70 -13.53 -0.28
C ALA A 384 -15.47 -14.36 -0.69
N ASP A 385 -14.70 -14.83 0.30
CA ASP A 385 -13.48 -15.58 0.07
C ASP A 385 -13.75 -16.99 -0.52
N VAL A 386 -14.90 -17.63 -0.29
CA VAL A 386 -15.10 -19.03 -0.69
C VAL A 386 -15.84 -19.23 -2.02
N THR A 387 -16.31 -18.16 -2.66
CA THR A 387 -17.13 -18.25 -3.89
C THR A 387 -16.36 -17.74 -5.11
N PRO A 388 -16.15 -18.56 -6.16
CA PRO A 388 -15.54 -18.08 -7.40
C PRO A 388 -16.40 -16.99 -8.06
N ILE A 389 -15.76 -15.91 -8.50
CA ILE A 389 -16.37 -14.84 -9.29
C ILE A 389 -16.30 -15.10 -10.80
N GLY A 390 -15.58 -16.14 -11.20
CA GLY A 390 -15.44 -16.58 -12.58
C GLY A 390 -14.54 -17.81 -12.71
N SER A 391 -14.45 -18.33 -13.92
CA SER A 391 -13.54 -19.43 -14.24
C SER A 391 -13.10 -19.37 -15.70
N GLY A 392 -12.01 -20.05 -15.99
CA GLY A 392 -11.55 -20.27 -17.35
C GLY A 392 -10.92 -19.04 -18.01
N THR A 393 -10.47 -19.25 -19.24
CA THR A 393 -9.86 -18.21 -20.07
C THR A 393 -10.83 -17.06 -20.43
N ALA A 394 -12.14 -17.32 -20.41
CA ALA A 394 -13.18 -16.33 -20.64
C ALA A 394 -13.12 -15.15 -19.65
N PHE A 395 -12.63 -15.39 -18.42
CA PHE A 395 -12.44 -14.33 -17.44
C PHE A 395 -11.40 -13.30 -17.89
N LEU A 396 -10.32 -13.75 -18.53
CA LEU A 396 -9.30 -12.86 -19.13
C LEU A 396 -9.86 -12.11 -20.35
N GLN A 397 -10.62 -12.79 -21.20
CA GLN A 397 -11.22 -12.19 -22.41
C GLN A 397 -12.22 -11.07 -22.07
N ALA A 398 -12.88 -11.17 -20.91
CA ALA A 398 -13.82 -10.16 -20.43
C ALA A 398 -13.14 -8.93 -19.78
N ASN A 399 -11.81 -8.86 -19.75
CA ASN A 399 -11.04 -7.82 -19.06
C ASN A 399 -11.29 -7.75 -17.54
N ASN A 400 -11.68 -8.86 -16.92
CA ASN A 400 -11.93 -8.90 -15.48
C ASN A 400 -10.63 -9.00 -14.66
N LEU A 401 -9.49 -9.14 -15.33
CA LEU A 401 -8.15 -9.12 -14.75
C LEU A 401 -7.27 -8.17 -15.57
N ALA A 402 -6.51 -7.32 -14.89
CA ALA A 402 -5.69 -6.30 -15.51
C ALA A 402 -4.34 -6.13 -14.81
N ARG A 403 -3.39 -5.51 -15.50
CA ARG A 403 -2.11 -5.08 -14.91
C ARG A 403 -2.35 -4.13 -13.73
N GLY A 404 -1.54 -4.29 -12.69
CA GLY A 404 -1.67 -3.55 -11.42
C GLY A 404 -2.58 -4.23 -10.40
N PHE A 405 -3.33 -5.26 -10.79
CA PHE A 405 -4.01 -6.10 -9.80
C PHE A 405 -2.98 -6.87 -8.98
N LYS A 406 -3.30 -7.08 -7.70
CA LYS A 406 -2.53 -7.95 -6.82
C LYS A 406 -3.25 -9.27 -6.67
N VAL A 407 -2.52 -10.35 -6.91
CA VAL A 407 -3.08 -11.69 -6.90
C VAL A 407 -2.24 -12.68 -6.11
N HIS A 408 -2.93 -13.65 -5.56
CA HIS A 408 -2.34 -14.89 -5.07
C HIS A 408 -2.76 -16.03 -5.98
N ALA A 409 -1.81 -16.83 -6.46
CA ALA A 409 -2.12 -17.95 -7.33
C ALA A 409 -1.87 -19.28 -6.63
N GLN A 410 -2.88 -20.16 -6.67
CA GLN A 410 -2.65 -21.58 -6.48
C GLN A 410 -2.25 -22.18 -7.82
N VAL A 411 -1.19 -22.99 -7.83
CA VAL A 411 -0.72 -23.71 -9.01
C VAL A 411 -1.00 -25.20 -8.87
N VAL A 412 -1.29 -25.86 -10.00
CA VAL A 412 -1.53 -27.31 -10.07
C VAL A 412 -0.26 -28.07 -9.68
N ASP A 413 0.89 -27.65 -10.20
CA ASP A 413 2.21 -28.13 -9.83
C ASP A 413 3.18 -26.93 -9.76
N PRO A 414 3.69 -26.58 -8.57
CA PRO A 414 4.62 -25.45 -8.40
C PRO A 414 6.01 -25.70 -8.98
N LEU A 415 6.32 -26.92 -9.42
CA LEU A 415 7.59 -27.25 -10.07
C LEU A 415 7.47 -27.37 -11.59
N ALA A 416 6.26 -27.23 -12.15
CA ALA A 416 6.05 -27.24 -13.59
C ALA A 416 6.52 -25.93 -14.25
N THR A 417 6.97 -26.03 -15.51
CA THR A 417 7.33 -24.86 -16.33
C THR A 417 6.67 -24.99 -17.71
N PRO A 418 5.70 -24.12 -18.07
CA PRO A 418 5.11 -23.06 -17.24
C PRO A 418 4.23 -23.64 -16.12
N MET A 419 4.08 -22.89 -15.03
CA MET A 419 3.10 -23.22 -13.99
C MET A 419 1.68 -23.04 -14.55
N VAL A 420 0.75 -23.89 -14.12
CA VAL A 420 -0.68 -23.75 -14.46
C VAL A 420 -1.44 -23.34 -13.21
N ALA A 421 -2.22 -22.27 -13.29
CA ALA A 421 -3.02 -21.79 -12.18
C ALA A 421 -4.25 -22.70 -11.96
N SER A 422 -4.38 -23.24 -10.75
CA SER A 422 -5.62 -23.83 -10.26
C SER A 422 -6.60 -22.76 -9.81
N THR A 423 -6.12 -21.76 -9.06
CA THR A 423 -6.92 -20.60 -8.64
C THR A 423 -6.11 -19.32 -8.78
N ILE A 424 -6.82 -18.22 -9.05
CA ILE A 424 -6.30 -16.86 -8.95
C ILE A 424 -7.20 -16.10 -7.98
N ASP A 425 -6.61 -15.69 -6.87
CA ASP A 425 -7.28 -14.93 -5.83
C ASP A 425 -6.88 -13.46 -5.97
N ILE A 426 -7.82 -12.65 -6.41
CA ILE A 426 -7.64 -11.21 -6.54
C ILE A 426 -7.80 -10.62 -5.15
N GLU A 427 -6.70 -10.15 -4.59
CA GLU A 427 -6.65 -9.44 -3.32
C GLU A 427 -6.99 -7.97 -3.54
N THR A 428 -6.38 -7.38 -4.56
CA THR A 428 -6.59 -5.98 -4.91
C THR A 428 -6.87 -5.85 -6.40
N ALA A 429 -8.05 -5.33 -6.72
CA ALA A 429 -8.45 -4.93 -8.07
C ALA A 429 -8.21 -3.41 -8.25
N ALA A 430 -6.94 -3.02 -8.33
CA ALA A 430 -6.57 -1.62 -8.50
C ALA A 430 -6.68 -1.20 -9.96
N PHE A 431 -7.60 -0.27 -10.23
CA PHE A 431 -7.65 0.47 -11.49
C PHE A 431 -7.14 1.89 -11.28
N GLN A 432 -6.38 2.38 -12.24
CA GLN A 432 -5.77 3.70 -12.18
C GLN A 432 -5.63 4.32 -13.56
N GLY A 433 -5.15 5.57 -13.58
CA GLY A 433 -4.81 6.29 -14.80
C GLY A 433 -5.73 7.47 -15.03
N ALA A 434 -5.89 7.85 -16.28
CA ALA A 434 -6.72 8.98 -16.69
C ALA A 434 -8.20 8.66 -16.45
N ILE A 435 -8.89 9.60 -15.81
CA ILE A 435 -10.35 9.59 -15.63
C ILE A 435 -10.97 10.35 -16.80
N GLY A 436 -11.90 9.71 -17.49
CA GLY A 436 -12.65 10.29 -18.59
C GLY A 436 -14.09 9.84 -18.61
N SER A 437 -14.89 10.45 -19.50
CA SER A 437 -16.28 10.07 -19.76
C SER A 437 -17.13 9.96 -18.49
N VAL A 438 -16.97 10.89 -17.56
CA VAL A 438 -17.67 10.87 -16.28
C VAL A 438 -19.15 11.21 -16.49
N THR A 439 -20.02 10.35 -15.98
CA THR A 439 -21.48 10.48 -15.99
C THR A 439 -22.01 10.35 -14.57
N ASN A 440 -23.32 10.47 -14.36
CA ASN A 440 -23.91 10.23 -13.04
C ASN A 440 -23.84 8.77 -12.58
N ASN A 441 -23.56 7.82 -13.48
CA ASN A 441 -23.57 6.38 -13.19
C ASN A 441 -22.15 5.77 -13.07
N GLY A 442 -21.13 6.48 -13.53
CA GLY A 442 -19.78 5.96 -13.57
C GLY A 442 -18.86 6.77 -14.47
N PHE A 443 -17.66 6.24 -14.69
CA PHE A 443 -16.59 6.87 -15.44
C PHE A 443 -15.69 5.80 -16.10
N ILE A 444 -14.74 6.22 -16.92
CA ILE A 444 -13.76 5.34 -17.54
C ILE A 444 -12.37 5.62 -16.97
N TYR A 445 -11.70 4.57 -16.49
CA TYR A 445 -10.25 4.60 -16.30
C TYR A 445 -9.55 4.17 -17.57
N THR A 446 -8.63 5.00 -18.06
CA THR A 446 -7.72 4.63 -19.14
C THR A 446 -6.29 4.63 -18.61
N ASN A 447 -5.58 3.53 -18.81
CA ASN A 447 -4.13 3.47 -18.57
C ASN A 447 -3.39 2.90 -19.77
N THR A 448 -2.19 3.43 -19.99
CA THR A 448 -1.30 3.05 -21.08
C THR A 448 0.03 2.63 -20.50
N PHE A 449 0.43 1.40 -20.78
CA PHE A 449 1.68 0.81 -20.35
C PHE A 449 2.66 0.70 -21.51
N ASN A 450 3.92 0.39 -21.19
CA ASN A 450 4.94 0.10 -22.18
C ASN A 450 4.53 -1.10 -23.07
N THR A 451 4.01 -2.16 -22.46
CA THR A 451 3.41 -3.29 -23.18
C THR A 451 1.97 -2.97 -23.56
N ALA A 452 1.74 -2.64 -24.84
CA ALA A 452 0.43 -2.21 -25.34
C ALA A 452 -0.72 -3.21 -25.11
N GLY A 453 -0.42 -4.50 -24.99
CA GLY A 453 -1.41 -5.55 -24.68
C GLY A 453 -2.04 -5.42 -23.28
N ASP A 454 -1.38 -4.71 -22.36
CA ASP A 454 -1.86 -4.48 -21.00
C ASP A 454 -2.66 -3.19 -20.84
N ASN A 455 -2.69 -2.35 -21.88
CA ASN A 455 -3.49 -1.14 -21.89
C ASN A 455 -4.96 -1.48 -21.64
N TYR A 456 -5.64 -0.63 -20.87
CA TYR A 456 -7.07 -0.79 -20.63
C TYR A 456 -7.82 0.52 -20.70
N ALA A 457 -9.10 0.40 -21.07
CA ALA A 457 -10.15 1.40 -20.91
C ALA A 457 -11.30 0.74 -20.16
N GLN A 458 -11.28 0.83 -18.83
CA GLN A 458 -12.20 0.13 -17.95
C GLN A 458 -13.39 1.02 -17.58
N ASN A 459 -14.60 0.55 -17.87
CA ASN A 459 -15.82 1.15 -17.36
C ASN A 459 -15.94 0.85 -15.86
N MET A 460 -16.06 1.91 -15.06
CA MET A 460 -16.25 1.84 -13.62
C MET A 460 -17.60 2.43 -13.26
N ALA A 461 -18.54 1.57 -12.85
CA ALA A 461 -19.77 2.05 -12.20
C ALA A 461 -19.41 2.66 -10.84
N PHE A 462 -20.09 3.74 -10.44
CA PHE A 462 -20.05 4.12 -9.02
C PHE A 462 -20.70 3.01 -8.19
N VAL A 463 -20.19 2.77 -6.99
CA VAL A 463 -20.84 1.86 -6.04
C VAL A 463 -22.28 2.30 -5.76
N ASP A 464 -23.19 1.35 -5.57
CA ASP A 464 -24.59 1.64 -5.28
C ASP A 464 -24.70 2.57 -4.05
N PRO A 465 -25.54 3.62 -4.11
CA PRO A 465 -25.63 4.66 -3.08
C PRO A 465 -26.03 4.14 -1.69
N THR A 466 -26.59 2.93 -1.61
CA THR A 466 -26.96 2.27 -0.34
C THR A 466 -25.86 1.37 0.22
N THR A 467 -24.77 1.14 -0.54
CA THR A 467 -23.65 0.32 -0.09
C THR A 467 -22.89 1.03 1.03
N ALA A 468 -22.75 0.38 2.19
CA ALA A 468 -21.91 0.90 3.27
C ALA A 468 -20.45 1.00 2.80
N ASN A 469 -19.82 2.15 3.05
CA ASN A 469 -18.51 2.48 2.51
C ASN A 469 -17.63 3.19 3.57
N GLY A 470 -17.50 2.58 4.73
CA GLY A 470 -16.66 3.07 5.83
C GLY A 470 -17.26 4.23 6.61
N LYS A 471 -16.39 5.05 7.23
CA LYS A 471 -16.77 6.20 8.05
C LYS A 471 -16.04 7.47 7.60
N ASP A 472 -16.58 8.63 7.95
CA ASP A 472 -15.89 9.92 7.81
C ASP A 472 -14.92 10.16 8.99
N SER A 473 -14.17 11.27 8.93
CA SER A 473 -13.22 11.62 10.00
C SER A 473 -13.89 11.88 11.35
N SER A 474 -15.20 12.11 11.41
CA SER A 474 -15.96 12.26 12.66
C SER A 474 -16.52 10.92 13.16
N GLY A 475 -16.29 9.82 12.44
CA GLY A 475 -16.78 8.49 12.76
C GLY A 475 -18.20 8.19 12.26
N ASN A 476 -18.82 9.08 11.49
CA ASN A 476 -20.15 8.84 10.91
C ASN A 476 -20.05 7.84 9.76
N ALA A 477 -21.02 6.93 9.63
CA ALA A 477 -21.05 6.00 8.51
C ALA A 477 -21.24 6.70 7.17
N ILE A 478 -20.47 6.29 6.16
CA ILE A 478 -20.61 6.73 4.78
C ILE A 478 -21.33 5.62 4.00
N THR A 479 -22.28 6.00 3.14
CA THR A 479 -22.85 5.11 2.12
C THR A 479 -22.58 5.67 0.73
N GLY A 480 -22.49 4.78 -0.27
CA GLY A 480 -22.27 5.17 -1.65
C GLY A 480 -20.84 5.66 -1.92
N PHE A 481 -20.69 6.32 -3.07
CA PHE A 481 -19.39 6.80 -3.56
C PHE A 481 -18.77 7.89 -2.68
N LYS A 482 -17.45 7.85 -2.56
CA LYS A 482 -16.64 8.87 -1.90
C LYS A 482 -15.33 9.09 -2.63
N TYR A 483 -14.70 10.25 -2.47
CA TYR A 483 -13.37 10.47 -3.04
C TYR A 483 -12.54 11.41 -2.17
N TRP A 484 -11.23 11.40 -2.40
CA TRP A 484 -10.29 12.32 -1.78
C TRP A 484 -9.63 13.18 -2.85
N ASP A 485 -9.61 14.48 -2.58
CA ASP A 485 -8.81 15.44 -3.34
C ASP A 485 -7.38 15.42 -2.78
N PHE A 486 -6.39 15.30 -3.66
CA PHE A 486 -4.97 15.33 -3.31
C PHE A 486 -4.56 16.63 -2.59
N ALA A 487 -5.27 17.74 -2.79
CA ALA A 487 -5.00 19.00 -2.09
C ALA A 487 -5.40 18.95 -0.60
N TYR A 488 -6.35 18.08 -0.26
CA TYR A 488 -6.83 17.83 1.10
C TYR A 488 -7.00 16.33 1.35
N PRO A 489 -5.92 15.54 1.30
CA PRO A 489 -6.10 14.10 1.16
C PRO A 489 -6.57 13.42 2.46
N THR A 490 -6.65 14.14 3.60
CA THR A 490 -7.34 13.70 4.83
C THR A 490 -8.85 13.99 4.81
N LEU A 491 -9.31 14.93 3.96
CA LEU A 491 -10.70 15.33 3.89
C LEU A 491 -11.43 14.52 2.82
N VAL A 492 -12.22 13.55 3.26
CA VAL A 492 -13.10 12.78 2.39
C VAL A 492 -14.26 13.64 1.88
N THR A 493 -14.54 13.58 0.58
CA THR A 493 -15.79 14.05 0.00
C THR A 493 -16.74 12.88 -0.18
N SER A 494 -17.89 12.92 0.51
CA SER A 494 -18.89 11.85 0.52
C SER A 494 -20.32 12.43 0.55
N GLY A 495 -21.32 11.55 0.44
CA GLY A 495 -22.73 11.93 0.51
C GLY A 495 -23.33 12.32 -0.85
N ALA A 496 -24.52 12.93 -0.82
CA ALA A 496 -25.34 13.15 -2.03
C ALA A 496 -24.66 13.97 -3.14
N SER A 497 -23.76 14.88 -2.78
CA SER A 497 -23.05 15.74 -3.73
C SER A 497 -21.73 15.16 -4.23
N ALA A 498 -21.29 13.99 -3.72
CA ALA A 498 -19.97 13.46 -4.02
C ALA A 498 -19.75 13.22 -5.53
N ILE A 499 -20.74 12.62 -6.21
CA ILE A 499 -20.66 12.34 -7.66
C ILE A 499 -20.63 13.64 -8.48
N THR A 500 -21.48 14.62 -8.14
CA THR A 500 -21.52 15.92 -8.83
C THR A 500 -20.20 16.69 -8.67
N ASN A 501 -19.64 16.69 -7.46
CA ASN A 501 -18.37 17.37 -7.17
C ASN A 501 -17.21 16.66 -7.88
N PHE A 502 -17.21 15.33 -7.86
CA PHE A 502 -16.22 14.52 -8.58
C PHE A 502 -16.26 14.82 -10.08
N THR A 503 -17.46 14.79 -10.69
CA THR A 503 -17.67 15.08 -12.11
C THR A 503 -17.11 16.45 -12.48
N THR A 504 -17.43 17.47 -11.67
CA THR A 504 -16.91 18.85 -11.88
C THR A 504 -15.38 18.90 -11.79
N THR A 505 -14.80 18.18 -10.82
CA THR A 505 -13.34 18.14 -10.59
C THR A 505 -12.59 17.44 -11.72
N THR A 506 -13.23 16.51 -12.43
CA THR A 506 -12.60 15.70 -13.48
C THR A 506 -13.00 16.10 -14.91
N ALA A 507 -13.85 17.10 -15.09
CA ALA A 507 -14.53 17.38 -16.36
C ALA A 507 -13.61 17.86 -17.49
N THR A 508 -12.50 18.54 -17.19
CA THR A 508 -11.74 19.30 -18.20
C THR A 508 -10.27 18.90 -18.21
N PRO A 509 -9.77 18.29 -19.30
CA PRO A 509 -8.34 18.09 -19.52
C PRO A 509 -7.62 19.44 -19.67
N VAL A 510 -6.36 19.50 -19.27
CA VAL A 510 -5.46 20.60 -19.63
C VAL A 510 -4.85 20.34 -21.00
N SER A 511 -4.88 21.35 -21.88
CA SER A 511 -4.32 21.26 -23.23
C SER A 511 -3.11 22.18 -23.40
N PHE A 512 -2.02 21.61 -23.92
CA PHE A 512 -0.86 22.32 -24.45
C PHE A 512 -0.93 22.42 -25.98
N GLY A 513 -2.15 22.48 -26.53
CA GLY A 513 -2.44 22.44 -27.96
C GLY A 513 -2.78 21.04 -28.46
N ASN A 514 -1.88 20.43 -29.23
CA ASN A 514 -2.01 19.07 -29.74
C ASN A 514 -1.81 17.97 -28.68
N LYS A 515 -1.49 18.34 -27.44
CA LYS A 515 -1.36 17.44 -26.29
C LYS A 515 -2.34 17.81 -25.20
N SER A 516 -3.06 16.82 -24.68
CA SER A 516 -4.03 17.00 -23.60
C SER A 516 -3.78 16.00 -22.47
N PHE A 517 -3.99 16.45 -21.24
CA PHE A 517 -3.81 15.66 -20.03
C PHE A 517 -5.05 15.74 -19.15
N SER A 518 -5.66 14.60 -18.87
CA SER A 518 -6.87 14.50 -18.04
C SER A 518 -6.54 14.34 -16.56
N ALA A 519 -7.53 14.56 -15.71
CA ALA A 519 -7.43 14.21 -14.30
C ALA A 519 -7.12 12.72 -14.14
N GLN A 520 -6.35 12.36 -13.10
CA GLN A 520 -5.95 10.99 -12.83
C GLN A 520 -6.44 10.52 -11.47
N GLY A 521 -6.59 9.22 -11.29
CA GLY A 521 -6.97 8.64 -10.01
C GLY A 521 -6.61 7.17 -9.88
N VAL A 522 -6.92 6.63 -8.70
CA VAL A 522 -6.89 5.20 -8.41
C VAL A 522 -8.12 4.81 -7.60
N SER A 523 -8.64 3.62 -7.88
CA SER A 523 -9.75 3.00 -7.14
C SER A 523 -9.46 1.52 -6.97
N TYR A 524 -9.75 0.99 -5.78
CA TYR A 524 -9.76 -0.47 -5.61
C TYR A 524 -11.21 -0.89 -5.75
N ALA A 525 -11.47 -1.62 -6.82
CA ALA A 525 -12.82 -1.95 -7.23
C ALA A 525 -13.42 -3.03 -6.32
N LEU A 526 -14.75 -3.03 -6.23
CA LEU A 526 -15.53 -4.11 -5.64
C LEU A 526 -16.18 -4.93 -6.74
N TRP A 527 -16.10 -6.24 -6.63
CA TRP A 527 -16.81 -7.16 -7.52
C TRP A 527 -18.28 -7.32 -7.08
N GLY A 528 -19.19 -7.40 -8.04
CA GLY A 528 -20.57 -7.86 -7.80
C GLY A 528 -21.44 -6.90 -6.99
N ASN A 529 -21.07 -5.63 -6.92
CA ASN A 529 -21.90 -4.61 -6.29
C ASN A 529 -23.25 -4.48 -7.03
N LYS A 530 -24.32 -4.03 -6.36
CA LYS A 530 -25.64 -3.84 -7.00
C LYS A 530 -25.60 -2.91 -8.23
N ALA A 531 -24.68 -1.95 -8.26
CA ALA A 531 -24.46 -1.08 -9.42
C ALA A 531 -23.80 -1.81 -10.62
N ASN A 532 -23.13 -2.93 -10.39
CA ASN A 532 -22.56 -3.80 -11.43
C ASN A 532 -22.43 -5.25 -10.92
N THR A 533 -23.47 -6.05 -11.09
CA THR A 533 -23.57 -7.37 -10.43
C THR A 533 -22.63 -8.44 -10.97
N ASN A 534 -22.10 -8.26 -12.18
CA ASN A 534 -21.16 -9.19 -12.83
C ASN A 534 -19.86 -8.49 -13.22
N GLY A 535 -19.45 -7.47 -12.46
CA GLY A 535 -18.25 -6.71 -12.77
C GLY A 535 -17.79 -5.82 -11.63
N TRP A 536 -16.88 -4.92 -11.98
CA TRP A 536 -16.23 -4.01 -11.06
C TRP A 536 -17.05 -2.72 -10.86
N ALA A 537 -17.16 -2.27 -9.62
CA ALA A 537 -17.67 -0.96 -9.24
C ALA A 537 -16.62 -0.20 -8.40
N ALA A 538 -16.55 1.12 -8.54
CA ALA A 538 -15.66 1.98 -7.79
C ALA A 538 -16.36 2.43 -6.49
N PRO A 539 -15.97 1.89 -5.31
CA PRO A 539 -16.43 2.42 -4.03
C PRO A 539 -15.88 3.82 -3.77
N TRP A 540 -14.69 4.10 -4.26
CA TRP A 540 -14.03 5.36 -4.03
C TRP A 540 -13.00 5.69 -5.10
N VAL A 541 -12.58 6.95 -5.16
CA VAL A 541 -11.42 7.40 -5.94
C VAL A 541 -10.48 8.18 -5.02
N VAL A 542 -9.19 7.89 -5.08
CA VAL A 542 -8.16 8.83 -4.62
C VAL A 542 -7.64 9.53 -5.87
N MET A 543 -7.83 10.85 -5.93
CA MET A 543 -7.30 11.66 -7.03
C MET A 543 -5.77 11.60 -6.99
N LYS A 544 -5.15 11.31 -8.13
CA LYS A 544 -3.69 11.35 -8.29
C LYS A 544 -3.29 12.69 -8.90
N PRO A 545 -2.22 13.32 -8.41
CA PRO A 545 -1.70 14.50 -9.06
C PRO A 545 -1.20 14.10 -10.46
N LEU A 546 -1.71 14.77 -11.49
CA LEU A 546 -1.26 14.61 -12.86
C LEU A 546 0.20 15.05 -12.93
N GLN A 547 1.11 14.11 -13.15
CA GLN A 547 2.51 14.41 -13.38
C GLN A 547 2.71 14.84 -14.83
N LEU A 548 3.06 16.11 -15.03
CA LEU A 548 3.41 16.61 -16.35
C LEU A 548 4.84 16.22 -16.70
N PRO A 549 5.15 16.07 -18.01
CA PRO A 549 6.54 16.04 -18.47
C PRO A 549 7.31 17.27 -17.96
N ARG A 550 8.63 17.14 -17.86
CA ARG A 550 9.51 18.27 -17.55
C ARG A 550 9.18 19.44 -18.48
N ALA A 551 8.97 20.61 -17.89
CA ALA A 551 8.49 21.81 -18.57
C ALA A 551 9.45 22.98 -18.34
N THR A 552 9.37 23.97 -19.21
CA THR A 552 10.12 25.23 -19.07
C THR A 552 9.18 26.35 -18.64
N VAL A 553 9.59 27.13 -17.65
CA VAL A 553 8.86 28.35 -17.24
C VAL A 553 8.90 29.36 -18.37
N SER A 554 7.73 29.71 -18.91
CA SER A 554 7.59 30.71 -19.98
C SER A 554 7.22 32.10 -19.45
N THR A 555 6.55 32.16 -18.30
CA THR A 555 6.31 33.40 -17.56
C THR A 555 6.67 33.16 -16.11
N ALA A 556 7.54 34.01 -15.57
CA ALA A 556 8.04 33.89 -14.21
C ALA A 556 6.90 33.94 -13.17
N PHE A 557 7.18 33.39 -11.99
CA PHE A 557 6.23 33.42 -10.89
C PHE A 557 5.93 34.84 -10.41
N ALA A 558 4.65 35.14 -10.24
CA ALA A 558 4.17 36.43 -9.78
C ALA A 558 3.39 36.28 -8.47
N SER A 559 3.86 36.98 -7.43
CA SER A 559 3.10 37.24 -6.20
C SER A 559 2.51 38.66 -6.27
N PRO A 560 1.25 38.92 -5.82
CA PRO A 560 0.39 38.05 -5.03
C PRO A 560 -0.54 37.13 -5.84
N ALA A 561 -0.44 37.13 -7.17
CA ALA A 561 -1.29 36.27 -8.02
C ALA A 561 -1.02 34.76 -7.81
N ASN A 562 0.12 34.41 -7.22
CA ASN A 562 0.58 33.06 -6.91
C ASN A 562 0.48 32.11 -8.10
N GLN A 563 0.89 32.60 -9.27
CA GLN A 563 0.82 31.85 -10.53
C GLN A 563 2.04 32.11 -11.42
N PHE A 564 2.32 31.15 -12.31
CA PHE A 564 3.33 31.24 -13.37
C PHE A 564 2.84 30.50 -14.61
N LYS A 565 3.58 30.56 -15.72
CA LYS A 565 3.24 29.79 -16.93
C LYS A 565 4.34 28.83 -17.32
N ILE A 566 3.96 27.66 -17.81
CA ILE A 566 4.88 26.63 -18.32
C ILE A 566 4.55 26.26 -19.76
N GLY A 567 5.57 25.86 -20.50
CA GLY A 567 5.45 25.16 -21.78
C GLY A 567 6.13 23.79 -21.70
N ILE A 568 5.49 22.75 -22.23
CA ILE A 568 6.08 21.41 -22.32
C ILE A 568 6.75 21.21 -23.68
N PRO A 569 7.78 20.34 -23.77
CA PRO A 569 8.31 19.88 -25.05
C PRO A 569 7.17 19.38 -25.94
N SER A 570 7.19 19.74 -27.23
CA SER A 570 6.19 19.40 -28.27
C SER A 570 4.77 19.95 -28.11
N GLY A 571 4.49 20.75 -27.07
CA GLY A 571 3.26 21.55 -26.98
C GLY A 571 3.43 22.90 -27.68
N ASN A 572 2.34 23.47 -28.20
CA ASN A 572 2.35 24.79 -28.87
C ASN A 572 1.69 25.91 -28.04
N ALA A 573 1.19 25.59 -26.85
CA ALA A 573 0.55 26.53 -25.94
C ALA A 573 1.22 26.50 -24.55
N ASN A 574 1.12 27.62 -23.83
CA ASN A 574 1.54 27.73 -22.44
C ASN A 574 0.34 27.56 -21.50
N VAL A 575 0.55 26.89 -20.38
CA VAL A 575 -0.48 26.64 -19.37
C VAL A 575 -0.14 27.41 -18.09
N THR A 576 -1.16 28.02 -17.49
CA THR A 576 -1.05 28.66 -16.17
C THR A 576 -1.00 27.60 -15.07
N VAL A 577 -0.03 27.74 -14.17
CA VAL A 577 0.11 26.92 -12.96
C VAL A 577 -0.13 27.81 -11.75
N ASN A 578 -1.15 27.44 -10.96
CA ASN A 578 -1.55 28.11 -9.74
C ASN A 578 -0.92 27.40 -8.53
N VAL A 579 -0.34 28.19 -7.63
CA VAL A 579 0.34 27.73 -6.41
C VAL A 579 -0.49 28.18 -5.21
N ASN A 580 -0.73 27.28 -4.26
CA ASN A 580 -1.40 27.61 -3.01
C ASN A 580 -0.36 27.92 -1.93
N THR A 581 -0.56 29.01 -1.18
CA THR A 581 0.30 29.43 -0.06
C THR A 581 -0.40 29.34 1.29
N SER A 582 -1.64 28.83 1.31
CA SER A 582 -2.45 28.74 2.53
C SER A 582 -2.00 27.56 3.40
N SER A 583 -1.82 27.79 4.71
CA SER A 583 -1.44 26.72 5.64
C SER A 583 -2.43 25.54 5.58
N GLY A 584 -1.90 24.31 5.69
CA GLY A 584 -2.65 23.06 5.56
C GLY A 584 -2.97 22.64 4.11
N SER A 585 -2.85 23.55 3.14
CA SER A 585 -3.15 23.29 1.71
C SER A 585 -2.12 23.87 0.75
N ALA A 586 -0.99 24.34 1.27
CA ALA A 586 0.07 24.93 0.48
C ALA A 586 0.66 23.88 -0.48
N THR A 587 0.99 24.32 -1.70
CA THR A 587 1.71 23.49 -2.67
C THR A 587 3.05 23.07 -2.08
N LEU A 588 3.38 21.79 -2.19
CA LEU A 588 4.67 21.25 -1.77
C LEU A 588 5.72 21.61 -2.81
N ALA A 589 6.47 22.69 -2.55
CA ALA A 589 7.55 23.12 -3.42
C ALA A 589 8.90 22.55 -2.98
N TYR A 590 9.67 22.06 -3.94
CA TYR A 590 11.01 21.54 -3.74
C TYR A 590 11.99 22.17 -4.73
N GLN A 591 13.11 22.64 -4.20
CA GLN A 591 14.29 22.97 -4.98
C GLN A 591 15.11 21.70 -5.19
N VAL A 592 15.38 21.34 -6.44
CA VAL A 592 16.39 20.36 -6.80
C VAL A 592 17.62 21.10 -7.28
N ASP A 593 18.65 21.13 -6.44
CA ASP A 593 19.92 21.75 -6.80
C ASP A 593 20.96 20.66 -7.08
N LYS A 594 21.61 20.75 -8.24
CA LYS A 594 22.78 19.92 -8.53
C LYS A 594 24.03 20.78 -8.59
N ALA A 595 24.94 20.53 -7.65
CA ALA A 595 26.25 21.17 -7.59
C ALA A 595 27.33 20.13 -7.27
N SER A 596 28.45 20.18 -7.98
CA SER A 596 29.61 19.29 -7.77
C SER A 596 29.26 17.79 -7.76
N GLY A 597 28.29 17.38 -8.61
CA GLY A 597 27.84 15.99 -8.70
C GLY A 597 26.88 15.52 -7.60
N VAL A 598 26.51 16.40 -6.66
CA VAL A 598 25.53 16.12 -5.61
C VAL A 598 24.20 16.79 -5.96
N VAL A 599 23.13 16.02 -5.89
CA VAL A 599 21.73 16.44 -6.03
C VAL A 599 21.14 16.57 -4.63
N THR A 600 20.69 17.77 -4.30
CA THR A 600 20.02 18.08 -3.04
C THR A 600 18.56 18.43 -3.29
N LEU A 601 17.68 17.94 -2.42
CA LEU A 601 16.26 18.26 -2.44
C LEU A 601 15.90 19.09 -1.20
N THR A 602 15.54 20.35 -1.41
CA THR A 602 15.19 21.28 -0.32
C THR A 602 13.72 21.69 -0.43
N GLN A 603 12.92 21.32 0.57
CA GLN A 603 11.53 21.76 0.67
C GLN A 603 11.46 23.27 0.97
N GLN A 604 10.60 23.99 0.26
CA GLN A 604 10.30 25.40 0.47
C GLN A 604 8.97 25.54 1.20
N ASP A 605 8.97 26.26 2.33
CA ASP A 605 7.73 26.57 3.06
C ASP A 605 7.04 27.78 2.42
N LEU A 606 6.07 27.50 1.56
CA LEU A 606 5.30 28.54 0.84
C LEU A 606 4.34 29.34 1.72
N THR A 607 4.16 28.96 2.99
CA THR A 607 3.42 29.77 3.97
C THR A 607 4.29 30.89 4.56
N SER A 608 5.60 30.83 4.34
CA SER A 608 6.58 31.81 4.81
C SER A 608 7.03 32.78 3.70
N ALA A 609 7.41 34.00 4.09
CA ALA A 609 7.96 34.98 3.15
C ALA A 609 9.27 34.48 2.51
N ASN A 610 10.11 33.76 3.26
CA ASN A 610 11.38 33.24 2.76
C ASN A 610 11.18 32.15 1.70
N GLY A 611 10.25 31.21 1.94
CA GLY A 611 9.95 30.17 0.96
C GLY A 611 9.32 30.74 -0.31
N LEU A 612 8.46 31.75 -0.19
CA LEU A 612 7.89 32.44 -1.35
C LEU A 612 8.95 33.23 -2.14
N ALA A 613 9.90 33.87 -1.45
CA ALA A 613 11.03 34.56 -2.10
C ALA A 613 11.96 33.57 -2.82
N ALA A 614 12.28 32.43 -2.19
CA ALA A 614 13.06 31.36 -2.81
C ALA A 614 12.36 30.80 -4.06
N LEU A 615 11.04 30.56 -3.99
CA LEU A 615 10.24 30.13 -5.12
C LEU A 615 10.26 31.16 -6.26
N THR A 616 10.07 32.45 -5.93
CA THR A 616 10.09 33.54 -6.91
C THR A 616 11.43 33.62 -7.64
N SER A 617 12.54 33.46 -6.93
CA SER A 617 13.88 33.43 -7.52
C SER A 617 14.13 32.18 -8.37
N GLY A 618 13.59 31.02 -7.97
CA GLY A 618 13.77 29.74 -8.65
C GLY A 618 12.91 29.58 -9.92
N LEU A 619 11.75 30.23 -9.97
CA LEU A 619 10.81 30.20 -11.10
C LEU A 619 10.97 31.39 -12.04
N ALA A 620 12.21 31.71 -12.41
CA ALA A 620 12.49 32.66 -13.48
C ALA A 620 12.12 32.07 -14.86
N ALA A 621 11.87 32.93 -15.85
CA ALA A 621 11.66 32.46 -17.22
C ALA A 621 12.89 31.67 -17.71
N GLY A 622 12.65 30.50 -18.32
CA GLY A 622 13.69 29.55 -18.73
C GLY A 622 14.04 28.48 -17.70
N ALA A 623 13.60 28.61 -16.44
CA ALA A 623 13.81 27.58 -15.42
C ALA A 623 13.12 26.27 -15.81
N GLN A 624 13.77 25.14 -15.55
CA GLN A 624 13.14 23.83 -15.68
C GLN A 624 12.29 23.54 -14.44
N VAL A 625 11.14 22.92 -14.67
CA VAL A 625 10.23 22.52 -13.60
C VAL A 625 9.58 21.17 -13.90
N THR A 626 9.19 20.48 -12.84
CA THR A 626 8.23 19.38 -12.88
C THR A 626 7.03 19.77 -12.04
N VAL A 627 5.84 19.69 -12.63
CA VAL A 627 4.58 20.04 -11.98
C VAL A 627 3.74 18.78 -11.88
N SER A 628 3.34 18.46 -10.65
CA SER A 628 2.30 17.47 -10.38
C SER A 628 1.11 18.21 -9.78
N GLY A 629 -0.05 18.15 -10.42
CA GLY A 629 -1.22 18.95 -10.01
C GLY A 629 -2.52 18.46 -10.61
N VAL A 630 -3.61 19.20 -10.49
CA VAL A 630 -4.88 18.82 -11.11
C VAL A 630 -5.37 19.86 -12.11
N PRO A 631 -5.74 19.41 -13.33
CA PRO A 631 -6.47 20.21 -14.30
C PRO A 631 -7.67 20.93 -13.69
N GLN A 632 -7.83 22.21 -14.00
CA GLN A 632 -8.98 23.02 -13.61
C GLN A 632 -9.88 23.25 -14.82
N THR A 633 -11.15 23.61 -14.56
CA THR A 633 -12.16 23.88 -15.60
C THR A 633 -11.81 25.07 -16.49
N ASP A 634 -10.96 25.99 -16.02
CA ASP A 634 -10.44 27.14 -16.78
C ASP A 634 -9.20 26.80 -17.63
N GLY A 635 -8.77 25.54 -17.65
CA GLY A 635 -7.58 25.07 -18.38
C GLY A 635 -6.25 25.32 -17.65
N SER A 636 -6.27 25.87 -16.44
CA SER A 636 -5.09 25.97 -15.57
C SER A 636 -4.79 24.66 -14.84
N ILE A 637 -3.63 24.60 -14.18
CA ILE A 637 -3.26 23.52 -13.28
C ILE A 637 -3.14 24.08 -11.86
N ARG A 638 -3.81 23.44 -10.90
CA ARG A 638 -3.54 23.67 -9.48
C ARG A 638 -2.41 22.75 -9.04
N ALA A 639 -1.26 23.31 -8.68
CA ALA A 639 -0.07 22.55 -8.33
C ALA A 639 -0.22 21.89 -6.94
N TYR A 640 0.07 20.59 -6.88
CA TYR A 640 0.23 19.83 -5.64
C TYR A 640 1.68 19.79 -5.21
N VAL A 641 2.53 19.24 -6.08
CA VAL A 641 3.98 19.21 -5.94
C VAL A 641 4.57 20.02 -7.08
N LEU A 642 5.48 20.90 -6.73
CA LEU A 642 6.26 21.67 -7.68
C LEU A 642 7.73 21.44 -7.40
N THR A 643 8.45 20.93 -8.40
CA THR A 643 9.89 20.85 -8.35
C THR A 643 10.48 21.86 -9.32
N TYR A 644 11.41 22.69 -8.87
CA TYR A 644 12.18 23.58 -9.73
C TYR A 644 13.66 23.25 -9.61
N TYR A 645 14.35 23.30 -10.74
CA TYR A 645 15.74 22.85 -10.83
C TYR A 645 16.69 24.05 -10.83
N THR A 646 17.72 24.00 -10.00
CA THR A 646 18.80 24.99 -9.92
C THR A 646 20.15 24.32 -10.09
N GLY A 647 21.20 25.12 -10.32
CA GLY A 647 22.52 24.60 -10.65
C GLY A 647 22.54 23.90 -12.01
N ASP A 648 23.20 22.74 -12.07
CA ASP A 648 23.26 21.90 -13.28
C ASP A 648 21.87 21.34 -13.61
N GLN A 649 21.25 21.87 -14.65
CA GLN A 649 19.91 21.47 -15.08
C GLN A 649 19.90 20.02 -15.57
N PRO A 650 18.87 19.23 -15.24
CA PRO A 650 18.71 17.89 -15.79
C PRO A 650 18.28 17.95 -17.27
N LYS A 651 18.56 16.86 -17.99
CA LYS A 651 18.10 16.69 -19.37
C LYS A 651 16.59 16.50 -19.48
#